data_AF-A0A261W1X5-F1
#
_entry.id   AF-A0A261W1X5-F1
#
_cell.length_a   1.000
_cell.length_b   1.000
_cell.length_c   1.000
_cell.angle_alpha   90.00
_cell.angle_beta   90.00
_cell.angle_gamma   90.00
#
_symmetry.space_group_name_H-M   'P 1'
#
loop_
_entity.id
_entity.type
_entity.pdbx_description
1 polymer ?
#
loop_
_entity_poly.entity_id
_entity_poly.type
_entity_poly.pdbx_seq_one_letter_code
_entity_poly.pdbx_strand_id
1 'polypeptide(L)'
;MLDLDISEFFAAHGPLAAALPGYTPRPAQVELAQAIGRAIADRATLVAEAGTGIGKTWAYLVPAFAHGGKVIISTGTRTLQDQLFARDLPRVRAALAAPVTAALLKGRANYVCHYHLDRLQGDERALKSRSEMAQLRQIQVFAGISKTGDRADLGNVPEDADIWQRVTSTRENCLGQECPRIRDCFVVKARRQAQDADVVVVNHALFMADLVLREEGVTDLLPEADTVIFDEAHQLPDTATRFLGSSVSTHQLLDFGRALEAAGLAYAREAAKWSEVSRQVETAARELRLACAPLDQLPGRKATFEAIPDAEQFDVALAALRQAVDAATRALGAVAEKHPDLAAAARGGAEISLRLARWATPGRDGAATDEGWGQDVHAPAPAGTDGPPLAQALLQGAAAAADHGGPAVRWVEHGLHHVRLHSAPLSVAQAFSRFRKPGQAWVLTSATLSVHGDFGHFTRQLGLDDARTGRWESPFDYTGQGLLFVPRDMPEPQSPRFAERFVQTLVPLLEASPSGALVLCTTLRAVDRVATLLADAFDDQGHDWPLLKQGDATRRELLERFCKLDHPILVGSASFWEGIDLPGDVLTLVAIDKLPFAPPDDPVIEARLRACRVRGGNPFAEYQLPEAAISLKQGAGRLIRTERDWGVLMVGDARLVEKPYGKRLWRGLPPFSRTRELDEVLAFYARRQQAAA
;
A
#
# COMPACT_ATOMS: atom_id res chain seq x y z
N MET A 1 -25.29 16.88 18.68
CA MET A 1 -24.21 17.83 18.33
C MET A 1 -23.56 18.22 19.64
N LEU A 2 -22.23 18.21 19.73
CA LEU A 2 -21.54 18.59 20.97
C LEU A 2 -21.47 20.13 21.00
N ASP A 3 -21.98 20.76 22.07
CA ASP A 3 -22.15 22.23 22.16
C ASP A 3 -20.86 22.99 22.53
N LEU A 4 -19.72 22.31 22.63
CA LEU A 4 -18.42 22.91 22.96
C LEU A 4 -17.70 23.39 21.70
N ASP A 5 -16.98 24.51 21.80
CA ASP A 5 -16.04 24.90 20.75
C ASP A 5 -14.93 23.85 20.63
N ILE A 6 -14.43 23.63 19.42
CA ILE A 6 -13.36 22.67 19.13
C ILE A 6 -12.17 22.89 20.08
N SER A 7 -11.84 24.15 20.37
CA SER A 7 -10.72 24.53 21.24
C SER A 7 -10.87 24.03 22.69
N GLU A 8 -12.11 23.95 23.20
CA GLU A 8 -12.39 23.56 24.59
C GLU A 8 -12.11 22.06 24.82
N PHE A 9 -12.26 21.23 23.80
CA PHE A 9 -11.91 19.80 23.88
C PHE A 9 -10.43 19.56 24.15
N PHE A 10 -9.57 20.44 23.63
CA PHE A 10 -8.12 20.36 23.72
C PHE A 10 -7.53 21.21 24.85
N ALA A 11 -8.35 21.91 25.64
CA ALA A 11 -7.89 22.72 26.74
C ALA A 11 -7.14 21.90 27.81
N ALA A 12 -6.30 22.56 28.61
CA ALA A 12 -5.51 21.91 29.68
C ALA A 12 -6.35 21.17 30.72
N HIS A 13 -7.60 21.59 30.89
CA HIS A 13 -8.59 20.96 31.77
C HIS A 13 -9.82 20.47 30.98
N GLY A 14 -9.68 20.33 29.66
CA GLY A 14 -10.74 19.89 28.77
C GLY A 14 -11.00 18.38 28.84
N PRO A 15 -12.06 17.90 28.17
CA PRO A 15 -12.44 16.49 28.13
C PRO A 15 -11.31 15.52 27.74
N LEU A 16 -10.43 15.90 26.80
CA LEU A 16 -9.27 15.06 26.43
C LEU A 16 -8.24 14.96 27.56
N ALA A 17 -7.97 16.06 28.26
CA ALA A 17 -7.04 16.07 29.39
C ALA A 17 -7.53 15.19 30.55
N ALA A 18 -8.84 15.22 30.82
CA ALA A 18 -9.46 14.38 31.85
C ALA A 18 -9.42 12.89 31.50
N ALA A 19 -9.57 12.54 30.23
CA ALA A 19 -9.63 11.16 29.78
C ALA A 19 -8.25 10.49 29.61
N LEU A 20 -7.16 11.27 29.46
CA LEU A 20 -5.87 10.78 29.00
C LEU A 20 -4.72 11.23 29.90
N PRO A 21 -4.18 10.32 30.73
CA PRO A 21 -2.99 10.59 31.53
C PRO A 21 -1.81 11.02 30.65
N GLY A 22 -1.19 12.16 30.97
CA GLY A 22 -0.05 12.69 30.22
C GLY A 22 -0.42 13.50 28.97
N TYR A 23 -1.69 13.85 28.77
CA TYR A 23 -2.07 14.81 27.73
C TYR A 23 -1.52 16.22 28.04
N THR A 24 -0.88 16.81 27.03
CA THR A 24 -0.41 18.20 27.07
C THR A 24 -1.06 18.96 25.91
N PRO A 25 -1.73 20.09 26.16
CA PRO A 25 -2.27 20.94 25.09
C PRO A 25 -1.17 21.41 24.14
N ARG A 26 -1.44 21.31 22.84
CA ARG A 26 -0.54 21.74 21.78
C ARG A 26 -1.24 22.77 20.90
N PRO A 27 -0.78 24.04 20.82
CA PRO A 27 -1.43 25.06 19.99
C PRO A 27 -1.62 24.61 18.53
N ALA A 28 -0.60 23.99 17.94
CA ALA A 28 -0.66 23.44 16.58
C ALA A 28 -1.75 22.36 16.40
N GLN A 29 -2.06 21.58 17.45
CA GLN A 29 -3.14 20.59 17.42
C GLN A 29 -4.51 21.27 17.37
N VAL A 30 -4.69 22.33 18.16
CA VAL A 30 -5.93 23.11 18.20
C VAL A 30 -6.16 23.82 16.88
N GLU A 31 -5.13 24.47 16.34
CA GLU A 31 -5.21 25.15 15.04
C GLU A 31 -5.53 24.18 13.91
N LEU A 32 -4.90 23.00 13.90
CA LEU A 32 -5.21 21.94 12.94
C LEU A 32 -6.66 21.48 13.08
N ALA A 33 -7.14 21.20 14.30
CA ALA A 33 -8.50 20.76 14.55
C ALA A 33 -9.54 21.81 14.12
N GLN A 34 -9.27 23.09 14.36
CA GLN A 34 -10.11 24.20 13.92
C GLN A 34 -10.11 24.33 12.39
N ALA A 35 -8.96 24.20 11.73
CA ALA A 35 -8.89 24.22 10.27
C ALA A 35 -9.67 23.07 9.64
N ILE A 36 -9.57 21.86 10.22
CA ILE A 36 -10.36 20.69 9.82
C ILE A 36 -11.85 20.95 10.05
N GLY A 37 -12.24 21.45 11.23
CA GLY A 37 -13.63 21.78 11.54
C GLY A 37 -14.25 22.78 10.56
N ARG A 38 -13.50 23.83 10.19
CA ARG A 38 -13.94 24.78 9.15
C ARG A 38 -14.05 24.12 7.78
N ALA A 39 -13.13 23.25 7.40
CA ALA A 39 -13.20 22.53 6.13
C ALA A 39 -14.42 21.59 6.07
N ILE A 40 -14.74 20.92 7.18
CA ILE A 40 -15.95 20.10 7.32
C ILE A 40 -17.20 20.97 7.18
N ALA A 41 -17.29 22.07 7.93
CA ALA A 41 -18.44 22.97 7.92
C ALA A 41 -18.67 23.61 6.53
N ASP A 42 -17.60 24.05 5.87
CA ASP A 42 -17.65 24.66 4.54
C ASP A 42 -17.79 23.64 3.42
N ARG A 43 -17.78 22.33 3.75
CA ARG A 43 -17.76 21.23 2.78
C ARG A 43 -16.62 21.40 1.77
N ALA A 44 -15.44 21.78 2.23
CA ALA A 44 -14.27 22.07 1.40
C ALA A 44 -13.28 20.90 1.36
N THR A 45 -12.28 21.00 0.48
CA THR A 45 -11.09 20.13 0.50
C THR A 45 -9.97 20.83 1.26
N LEU A 46 -9.39 20.15 2.26
CA LEU A 46 -8.23 20.59 3.01
C LEU A 46 -7.08 19.59 2.85
N VAL A 47 -5.91 20.08 2.47
CA VAL A 47 -4.64 19.35 2.48
C VAL A 47 -3.79 19.90 3.63
N ALA A 48 -3.65 19.11 4.69
CA ALA A 48 -2.99 19.50 5.93
C ALA A 48 -1.69 18.71 6.15
N GLU A 49 -0.54 19.38 6.04
CA GLU A 49 0.70 18.81 6.56
C GLU A 49 0.78 19.07 8.07
N ALA A 50 0.75 18.00 8.86
CA ALA A 50 0.81 18.09 10.31
C ALA A 50 1.97 17.24 10.83
N GLY A 51 2.99 17.90 11.36
CA GLY A 51 4.20 17.28 11.90
C GLY A 51 3.95 16.11 12.86
N THR A 52 4.93 15.22 12.96
CA THR A 52 4.91 14.11 13.93
C THR A 52 4.70 14.66 15.34
N GLY A 53 3.94 13.95 16.17
CA GLY A 53 3.71 14.38 17.54
C GLY A 53 2.62 15.42 17.74
N ILE A 54 2.08 16.08 16.71
CA ILE A 54 0.98 17.05 16.91
C ILE A 54 -0.28 16.39 17.48
N GLY A 55 -0.47 15.09 17.26
CA GLY A 55 -1.73 14.40 17.60
C GLY A 55 -2.77 14.52 16.48
N LYS A 56 -2.31 14.35 15.23
CA LYS A 56 -3.11 14.38 13.99
C LYS A 56 -4.43 13.62 14.13
N THR A 57 -4.35 12.38 14.62
CA THR A 57 -5.50 11.49 14.79
C THR A 57 -6.62 12.15 15.56
N TRP A 58 -6.31 12.81 16.68
CA TRP A 58 -7.34 13.43 17.50
C TRP A 58 -7.78 14.76 16.92
N ALA A 59 -6.86 15.50 16.27
CA ALA A 59 -7.17 16.74 15.59
C ALA A 59 -8.21 16.55 14.46
N TYR A 60 -8.26 15.38 13.81
CA TYR A 60 -9.32 15.09 12.85
C TYR A 60 -10.55 14.37 13.45
N LEU A 61 -10.39 13.53 14.49
CA LEU A 61 -11.52 12.81 15.09
C LEU A 61 -12.46 13.73 15.86
N VAL A 62 -11.93 14.69 16.62
CA VAL A 62 -12.74 15.62 17.43
C VAL A 62 -13.70 16.44 16.57
N PRO A 63 -13.26 17.20 15.55
CA PRO A 63 -14.18 17.96 14.71
C PRO A 63 -15.13 17.05 13.90
N ALA A 64 -14.69 15.85 13.49
CA ALA A 64 -15.55 14.90 12.80
C ALA A 64 -16.72 14.43 13.69
N PHE A 65 -16.47 14.15 14.97
CA PHE A 65 -17.52 13.72 15.89
C PHE A 65 -18.40 14.89 16.36
N ALA A 66 -17.80 16.08 16.53
CA ALA A 66 -18.53 17.27 16.94
C ALA A 66 -19.52 17.74 15.87
N HIS A 67 -19.09 17.76 14.59
CA HIS A 67 -19.95 18.13 13.47
C HIS A 67 -21.07 17.11 13.23
N GLY A 68 -20.77 15.82 13.38
CA GLY A 68 -21.69 14.73 13.08
C GLY A 68 -21.82 14.48 11.57
N GLY A 69 -22.86 13.73 11.19
CA GLY A 69 -22.98 13.19 9.83
C GLY A 69 -22.13 11.93 9.65
N LYS A 70 -22.13 11.39 8.43
CA LYS A 70 -21.45 10.14 8.14
C LYS A 70 -20.01 10.38 7.71
N VAL A 71 -19.07 9.74 8.40
CA VAL A 71 -17.64 9.98 8.24
C VAL A 71 -16.95 8.70 7.76
N ILE A 72 -16.16 8.81 6.70
CA ILE A 72 -15.22 7.76 6.30
C ILE A 72 -13.81 8.21 6.66
N ILE A 73 -13.07 7.35 7.36
CA ILE A 73 -11.64 7.56 7.64
C ILE A 73 -10.86 6.49 6.89
N SER A 74 -10.06 6.92 5.92
CA SER A 74 -9.23 6.08 5.09
C SER A 74 -7.77 6.20 5.54
N THR A 75 -7.14 5.10 5.94
CA THR A 75 -5.75 5.07 6.38
C THR A 75 -4.81 4.48 5.31
N GLY A 76 -3.54 4.87 5.35
CA GLY A 76 -2.52 4.33 4.44
C GLY A 76 -2.28 2.82 4.56
N THR A 77 -2.26 2.28 5.79
CA THR A 77 -1.95 0.85 6.02
C THR A 77 -2.97 0.17 6.92
N ARG A 78 -3.06 -1.17 6.80
CA ARG A 78 -3.94 -2.00 7.64
C ARG A 78 -3.57 -1.93 9.12
N THR A 79 -2.28 -1.87 9.44
CA THR A 79 -1.81 -1.71 10.82
C THR A 79 -2.28 -0.39 11.43
N LEU A 80 -2.19 0.72 10.68
CA LEU A 80 -2.73 2.01 11.12
C LEU A 80 -4.26 1.98 11.23
N GLN A 81 -4.92 1.26 10.32
CA GLN A 81 -6.37 1.03 10.36
C GLN A 81 -6.80 0.35 11.67
N ASP A 82 -6.11 -0.73 12.04
CA ASP A 82 -6.38 -1.50 13.26
C ASP A 82 -6.07 -0.69 14.52
N GLN A 83 -4.96 0.05 14.53
CA GLN A 83 -4.60 0.95 15.62
C GLN A 83 -5.65 2.05 15.83
N LEU A 84 -6.06 2.72 14.75
CA LEU A 84 -7.06 3.78 14.80
C LEU A 84 -8.38 3.24 15.38
N PHE A 85 -8.85 2.08 14.90
CA PHE A 85 -10.14 1.52 15.30
C PHE A 85 -10.12 0.92 16.72
N ALA A 86 -9.07 0.20 17.10
CA ALA A 86 -9.01 -0.50 18.38
C ALA A 86 -8.58 0.41 19.55
N ARG A 87 -7.80 1.46 19.28
CA ARG A 87 -7.18 2.29 20.33
C ARG A 87 -7.63 3.75 20.30
N ASP A 88 -7.42 4.46 19.20
CA ASP A 88 -7.56 5.92 19.19
C ASP A 88 -9.03 6.37 19.12
N LEU A 89 -9.83 5.75 18.24
CA LEU A 89 -11.25 6.05 18.07
C LEU A 89 -12.04 5.83 19.38
N PRO A 90 -11.94 4.67 20.08
CA PRO A 90 -12.67 4.46 21.32
C PRO A 90 -12.29 5.45 22.42
N ARG A 91 -11.00 5.85 22.50
CA ARG A 91 -10.51 6.83 23.48
C ARG A 91 -11.09 8.22 23.24
N VAL A 92 -11.03 8.71 22.00
CA VAL A 92 -11.59 10.02 21.65
C VAL A 92 -13.11 10.03 21.82
N ARG A 93 -13.80 8.96 21.42
CA ARG A 93 -15.24 8.81 21.63
C ARG A 93 -15.62 8.85 23.12
N ALA A 94 -14.88 8.13 23.97
CA ALA A 94 -15.11 8.12 25.41
C ALA A 94 -14.86 9.49 26.04
N ALA A 95 -13.77 10.16 25.65
CA ALA A 95 -13.43 11.50 26.13
C ALA A 95 -14.51 12.54 25.80
N LEU A 96 -15.08 12.45 24.60
CA LEU A 96 -16.12 13.37 24.12
C LEU A 96 -17.53 13.00 24.59
N ALA A 97 -17.71 11.84 25.23
CA ALA A 97 -19.01 11.20 25.44
C ALA A 97 -19.87 11.15 24.15
N ALA A 98 -19.21 11.02 23.00
CA ALA A 98 -19.86 11.13 21.70
C ALA A 98 -20.72 9.88 21.42
N PRO A 99 -22.01 10.02 21.10
CA PRO A 99 -22.91 8.89 20.81
C PRO A 99 -22.71 8.38 19.37
N VAL A 100 -21.46 8.19 18.95
CA VAL A 100 -21.11 7.76 17.59
C VAL A 100 -20.86 6.27 17.53
N THR A 101 -21.48 5.62 16.55
CA THR A 101 -21.23 4.23 16.19
C THR A 101 -20.07 4.16 15.19
N ALA A 102 -19.21 3.15 15.33
CA ALA A 102 -18.06 2.98 14.46
C ALA A 102 -17.96 1.54 13.95
N ALA A 103 -17.56 1.38 12.69
CA ALA A 103 -17.31 0.10 12.06
C ALA A 103 -15.96 0.06 11.36
N LEU A 104 -15.32 -1.11 11.37
CA LEU A 104 -14.09 -1.40 10.64
C LEU A 104 -14.46 -2.20 9.39
N LEU A 105 -14.01 -1.77 8.22
CA LEU A 105 -14.23 -2.52 6.98
C LEU A 105 -12.91 -2.79 6.26
N LYS A 106 -12.70 -4.04 5.89
CA LYS A 106 -11.49 -4.53 5.19
C LYS A 106 -11.87 -5.18 3.86
N GLY A 107 -10.88 -5.44 3.01
CA GLY A 107 -11.09 -6.23 1.78
C GLY A 107 -11.46 -7.69 2.10
N ARG A 108 -12.20 -8.34 1.20
CA ARG A 108 -12.76 -9.71 1.36
C ARG A 108 -11.71 -10.77 1.75
N ALA A 109 -10.50 -10.67 1.23
CA ALA A 109 -9.38 -11.57 1.52
C ALA A 109 -8.90 -11.53 2.98
N ASN A 110 -9.41 -10.60 3.80
CA ASN A 110 -9.13 -10.54 5.24
C ASN A 110 -10.17 -11.29 6.07
N TYR A 111 -11.24 -11.79 5.45
CA TYR A 111 -12.31 -12.51 6.14
C TYR A 111 -12.31 -13.98 5.73
N VAL A 112 -12.47 -14.87 6.71
CA VAL A 112 -12.71 -16.29 6.44
C VAL A 112 -14.00 -16.44 5.62
N CYS A 113 -13.95 -17.22 4.55
CA CYS A 113 -15.11 -17.57 3.75
C CYS A 113 -15.63 -18.95 4.15
N HIS A 114 -16.79 -19.01 4.81
CA HIS A 114 -17.41 -20.27 5.20
C HIS A 114 -17.59 -21.23 4.02
N TYR A 115 -17.99 -20.73 2.84
CA TYR A 115 -18.16 -21.58 1.66
C TYR A 115 -16.86 -22.28 1.23
N HIS A 116 -15.75 -21.54 1.14
CA HIS A 116 -14.46 -22.13 0.77
C HIS A 116 -13.90 -23.02 1.88
N LEU A 117 -14.15 -22.67 3.14
CA LEU A 117 -13.78 -23.50 4.29
C LEU A 117 -14.50 -24.86 4.25
N ASP A 118 -15.81 -24.88 4.03
CA ASP A 118 -16.63 -26.09 3.94
C ASP A 118 -16.20 -26.97 2.75
N ARG A 119 -15.88 -26.33 1.60
CA ARG A 119 -15.40 -27.05 0.41
C ARG A 119 -14.04 -27.71 0.64
N LEU A 120 -13.14 -27.03 1.33
CA LEU A 120 -11.81 -27.56 1.64
C LEU A 120 -11.87 -28.74 2.64
N GLN A 121 -12.88 -28.77 3.51
CA GLN A 121 -13.14 -29.92 4.39
C GLN A 121 -13.57 -31.17 3.61
N GLY A 122 -14.37 -31.01 2.55
CA GLY A 122 -14.84 -32.11 1.72
C GLY A 122 -13.76 -32.78 0.86
N ASP A 123 -12.56 -32.21 0.79
CA ASP A 123 -11.48 -32.64 -0.10
C ASP A 123 -10.13 -32.70 0.65
N GLU A 124 -9.98 -33.68 1.55
CA GLU A 124 -8.74 -33.89 2.32
C GLU A 124 -7.51 -34.13 1.43
N ARG A 125 -7.70 -34.61 0.19
CA ARG A 125 -6.62 -34.81 -0.79
C ARG A 125 -6.06 -33.49 -1.32
N ALA A 126 -6.78 -32.39 -1.14
CA ALA A 126 -6.34 -31.09 -1.58
C ALA A 126 -5.30 -30.46 -0.64
N LEU A 127 -5.09 -30.97 0.58
CA LEU A 127 -4.10 -30.43 1.53
C LEU A 127 -2.69 -30.94 1.21
N LYS A 128 -1.72 -30.03 1.13
CA LYS A 128 -0.36 -30.33 0.66
C LYS A 128 0.59 -30.74 1.79
N SER A 129 0.28 -30.42 3.04
CA SER A 129 1.19 -30.64 4.17
C SER A 129 0.49 -30.83 5.52
N ARG A 130 1.20 -31.41 6.50
CA ARG A 130 0.74 -31.50 7.90
C ARG A 130 0.54 -30.12 8.53
N SER A 131 1.31 -29.12 8.11
CA SER A 131 1.18 -27.73 8.57
C SER A 131 -0.16 -27.14 8.12
N GLU A 132 -0.52 -27.30 6.83
CA GLU A 132 -1.81 -26.85 6.30
C GLU A 132 -2.99 -27.50 7.05
N MET A 133 -2.89 -28.79 7.39
CA MET A 133 -3.92 -29.47 8.18
C MET A 133 -4.09 -28.86 9.58
N ALA A 134 -2.99 -28.52 10.26
CA ALA A 134 -3.03 -27.90 11.57
C ALA A 134 -3.64 -26.49 11.50
N GLN A 135 -3.21 -25.70 10.52
CA GLN A 135 -3.72 -24.35 10.28
C GLN A 135 -5.21 -24.37 9.91
N LEU A 136 -5.65 -25.31 9.05
CA LEU A 136 -7.06 -25.47 8.70
C LEU A 136 -7.92 -25.74 9.93
N ARG A 137 -7.50 -26.63 10.83
CA ARG A 137 -8.21 -26.90 12.09
C ARG A 137 -8.30 -25.65 12.98
N GLN A 138 -7.24 -24.86 13.08
CA GLN A 138 -7.26 -23.60 13.82
C GLN A 138 -8.25 -22.59 13.21
N ILE A 139 -8.26 -22.46 11.88
CA ILE A 139 -9.18 -21.59 11.14
C ILE A 139 -10.64 -22.03 11.34
N GLN A 140 -10.91 -23.33 11.38
CA GLN A 140 -12.25 -23.87 11.63
C GLN A 140 -12.77 -23.50 13.03
N VAL A 141 -11.96 -23.75 14.06
CA VAL A 141 -12.32 -23.37 15.43
C VAL A 141 -12.55 -21.86 15.51
N PHE A 142 -11.66 -21.07 14.91
CA PHE A 142 -11.79 -19.62 14.85
C PHE A 142 -13.08 -19.17 14.16
N ALA A 143 -13.41 -19.71 12.98
CA ALA A 143 -14.61 -19.35 12.25
C ALA A 143 -15.91 -19.73 12.99
N GLY A 144 -15.87 -20.74 13.87
CA GLY A 144 -17.00 -21.15 14.69
C GLY A 144 -17.28 -20.22 15.88
N ILE A 145 -16.26 -19.53 16.41
CA ILE A 145 -16.37 -18.68 17.61
C ILE A 145 -16.26 -17.18 17.31
N SER A 146 -15.65 -16.81 16.18
CA SER A 146 -15.40 -15.42 15.82
C SER A 146 -16.68 -14.70 15.42
N LYS A 147 -16.82 -13.45 15.85
CA LYS A 147 -17.91 -12.55 15.44
C LYS A 147 -17.59 -11.79 14.16
N THR A 148 -16.30 -11.54 13.91
CA THR A 148 -15.78 -10.72 12.80
C THR A 148 -15.32 -11.59 11.64
N GLY A 149 -14.77 -12.77 11.92
CA GLY A 149 -14.10 -13.63 10.95
C GLY A 149 -12.83 -13.02 10.37
N ASP A 150 -12.31 -11.94 10.97
CA ASP A 150 -11.11 -11.25 10.51
C ASP A 150 -9.87 -12.09 10.83
N ARG A 151 -9.09 -12.42 9.80
CA ARG A 151 -7.87 -13.22 9.96
C ARG A 151 -6.84 -12.58 10.90
N ALA A 152 -6.86 -11.25 11.06
CA ALA A 152 -5.96 -10.55 11.98
C ALA A 152 -6.18 -10.96 13.45
N ASP A 153 -7.40 -11.42 13.78
CA ASP A 153 -7.74 -11.92 15.12
C ASP A 153 -7.20 -13.34 15.37
N LEU A 154 -6.69 -14.04 14.33
CA LEU A 154 -6.12 -15.38 14.43
C LEU A 154 -4.58 -15.33 14.40
N GLY A 155 -3.97 -14.92 15.51
CA GLY A 155 -2.51 -14.77 15.62
C GLY A 155 -1.68 -16.05 15.46
N ASN A 156 -2.29 -17.23 15.62
CA ASN A 156 -1.58 -18.53 15.57
C ASN A 156 -1.31 -19.03 14.15
N VAL A 157 -1.97 -18.46 13.14
CA VAL A 157 -1.74 -18.80 11.73
C VAL A 157 -1.00 -17.62 11.09
N PRO A 158 0.20 -17.82 10.53
CA PRO A 158 0.93 -16.76 9.84
C PRO A 158 0.07 -16.09 8.76
N GLU A 159 0.12 -14.75 8.65
CA GLU A 159 -0.74 -14.00 7.73
C GLU A 159 -0.46 -14.27 6.23
N ASP A 160 0.75 -14.77 5.95
CA ASP A 160 1.27 -15.16 4.65
C ASP A 160 1.09 -16.66 4.35
N ALA A 161 0.53 -17.43 5.27
CA ALA A 161 0.29 -18.85 5.06
C ALA A 161 -0.61 -19.10 3.83
N ASP A 162 -0.17 -20.01 2.95
CA ASP A 162 -0.85 -20.37 1.70
C ASP A 162 -2.32 -20.80 1.90
N ILE A 163 -2.62 -21.38 3.07
CA ILE A 163 -3.98 -21.82 3.43
C ILE A 163 -5.00 -20.67 3.34
N TRP A 164 -4.60 -19.42 3.61
CA TRP A 164 -5.49 -18.27 3.55
C TRP A 164 -6.07 -18.04 2.15
N GLN A 165 -5.29 -18.28 1.10
CA GLN A 165 -5.76 -18.15 -0.28
C GLN A 165 -6.89 -19.12 -0.61
N ARG A 166 -7.00 -20.21 0.16
CA ARG A 166 -7.95 -21.30 -0.05
C ARG A 166 -9.19 -21.24 0.85
N VAL A 167 -9.11 -20.50 1.96
CA VAL A 167 -10.21 -20.36 2.93
C VAL A 167 -10.81 -18.95 2.97
N THR A 168 -10.32 -18.03 2.13
CA THR A 168 -10.87 -16.68 1.94
C THR A 168 -11.47 -16.56 0.53
N SER A 169 -12.06 -15.41 0.19
CA SER A 169 -12.64 -15.16 -1.13
C SER A 169 -12.07 -13.90 -1.79
N THR A 170 -12.07 -13.91 -3.11
CA THR A 170 -11.74 -12.77 -3.99
C THR A 170 -13.00 -12.22 -4.66
N ARG A 171 -12.88 -11.21 -5.53
CA ARG A 171 -14.01 -10.70 -6.33
C ARG A 171 -14.50 -11.78 -7.29
N GLU A 172 -13.55 -12.53 -7.85
CA GLU A 172 -13.73 -13.47 -8.95
C GLU A 172 -14.34 -14.80 -8.49
N ASN A 173 -13.97 -15.30 -7.31
CA ASN A 173 -14.42 -16.61 -6.83
C ASN A 173 -15.63 -16.54 -5.85
N CYS A 174 -16.05 -15.33 -5.46
CA CYS A 174 -17.17 -15.18 -4.55
C CYS A 174 -18.51 -15.39 -5.27
N LEU A 175 -19.37 -16.24 -4.71
CA LEU A 175 -20.70 -16.54 -5.24
C LEU A 175 -21.73 -15.40 -5.04
N GLY A 176 -21.39 -14.34 -4.29
CA GLY A 176 -22.28 -13.21 -4.07
C GLY A 176 -23.59 -13.63 -3.39
N GLN A 177 -24.72 -13.13 -3.90
CA GLN A 177 -26.06 -13.41 -3.33
C GLN A 177 -26.50 -14.87 -3.47
N GLU A 178 -25.90 -15.62 -4.40
CA GLU A 178 -26.18 -17.05 -4.62
C GLU A 178 -25.41 -17.96 -3.63
N CYS A 179 -24.60 -17.38 -2.74
CA CYS A 179 -23.79 -18.16 -1.81
C CYS A 179 -24.66 -18.90 -0.77
N PRO A 180 -24.52 -20.24 -0.63
CA PRO A 180 -25.26 -21.00 0.38
C PRO A 180 -25.00 -20.55 1.83
N ARG A 181 -23.81 -19.98 2.08
CA ARG A 181 -23.37 -19.48 3.40
C ARG A 181 -23.55 -17.97 3.55
N ILE A 182 -24.39 -17.32 2.73
CA ILE A 182 -24.55 -15.85 2.73
C ILE A 182 -25.02 -15.29 4.08
N ARG A 183 -25.89 -16.02 4.79
CA ARG A 183 -26.41 -15.61 6.12
C ARG A 183 -25.31 -15.52 7.18
N ASP A 184 -24.33 -16.42 7.10
CA ASP A 184 -23.22 -16.47 8.05
C ASP A 184 -22.03 -15.63 7.58
N CYS A 185 -22.03 -15.13 6.34
CA CYS A 185 -20.91 -14.46 5.70
C CYS A 185 -20.42 -13.23 6.47
N PHE A 186 -19.18 -13.31 6.97
CA PHE A 186 -18.50 -12.23 7.67
C PHE A 186 -18.39 -10.95 6.85
N VAL A 187 -18.10 -11.04 5.55
CA VAL A 187 -18.02 -9.87 4.65
C VAL A 187 -19.36 -9.14 4.57
N VAL A 188 -20.48 -9.86 4.44
CA VAL A 188 -21.80 -9.24 4.37
C VAL A 188 -22.18 -8.59 5.70
N LYS A 189 -21.89 -9.25 6.82
CA LYS A 189 -22.09 -8.69 8.16
C LYS A 189 -21.28 -7.42 8.37
N ALA A 190 -19.99 -7.43 8.02
CA ALA A 190 -19.10 -6.27 8.13
C ALA A 190 -19.56 -5.11 7.25
N ARG A 191 -19.98 -5.38 6.00
CA ARG A 191 -20.55 -4.35 5.11
C ARG A 191 -21.83 -3.75 5.67
N ARG A 192 -22.74 -4.57 6.21
CA ARG A 192 -23.97 -4.06 6.85
C ARG A 192 -23.64 -3.17 8.05
N GLN A 193 -22.72 -3.60 8.91
CA GLN A 193 -22.25 -2.79 10.03
C GLN A 193 -21.64 -1.46 9.57
N ALA A 194 -20.86 -1.45 8.49
CA ALA A 194 -20.33 -0.23 7.90
C ALA A 194 -21.44 0.67 7.31
N GLN A 195 -22.49 0.09 6.73
CA GLN A 195 -23.65 0.85 6.26
C GLN A 195 -24.49 1.42 7.41
N ASP A 196 -24.51 0.78 8.58
CA ASP A 196 -25.29 1.26 9.73
C ASP A 196 -24.49 2.22 10.64
N ALA A 197 -23.16 2.26 10.53
CA ALA A 197 -22.29 3.04 11.43
C ALA A 197 -22.11 4.50 11.00
N ASP A 198 -22.00 5.41 11.96
CA ASP A 198 -21.73 6.84 11.73
C ASP A 198 -20.30 7.08 11.22
N VAL A 199 -19.34 6.28 11.71
CA VAL A 199 -17.92 6.37 11.35
C VAL A 199 -17.44 5.04 10.79
N VAL A 200 -16.93 5.05 9.56
CA VAL A 200 -16.36 3.85 8.93
C VAL A 200 -14.86 4.01 8.71
N VAL A 201 -14.09 3.10 9.30
CA VAL A 201 -12.63 3.06 9.14
C VAL A 201 -12.26 2.05 8.05
N VAL A 202 -11.62 2.54 7.00
CA VAL A 202 -11.14 1.78 5.83
C VAL A 202 -9.67 2.05 5.58
N ASN A 203 -9.05 1.31 4.67
CA ASN A 203 -7.76 1.71 4.10
C ASN A 203 -7.94 2.39 2.74
N HIS A 204 -6.90 3.09 2.27
CA HIS A 204 -6.90 3.76 0.97
C HIS A 204 -7.25 2.81 -0.17
N ALA A 205 -6.73 1.58 -0.11
CA ALA A 205 -6.98 0.54 -1.09
C ALA A 205 -8.48 0.21 -1.25
N LEU A 206 -9.20 0.00 -0.15
CA LEU A 206 -10.62 -0.31 -0.18
C LEU A 206 -11.44 0.91 -0.61
N PHE A 207 -11.03 2.11 -0.20
CA PHE A 207 -11.67 3.35 -0.66
C PHE A 207 -11.53 3.50 -2.18
N MET A 208 -10.33 3.34 -2.73
CA MET A 208 -10.13 3.39 -4.20
C MET A 208 -10.93 2.30 -4.91
N ALA A 209 -11.00 1.09 -4.35
CA ALA A 209 -11.80 0.02 -4.94
C ALA A 209 -13.30 0.35 -4.97
N ASP A 210 -13.84 0.98 -3.92
CA ASP A 210 -15.22 1.47 -3.91
C ASP A 210 -15.46 2.55 -4.97
N LEU A 211 -14.51 3.49 -5.12
CA LEU A 211 -14.60 4.54 -6.13
C LEU A 211 -14.68 3.99 -7.56
N VAL A 212 -13.79 3.04 -7.91
CA VAL A 212 -13.82 2.39 -9.22
C VAL A 212 -15.15 1.66 -9.44
N LEU A 213 -15.61 0.90 -8.45
CA LEU A 213 -16.89 0.17 -8.54
C LEU A 213 -18.10 1.09 -8.76
N ARG A 214 -18.09 2.30 -8.19
CA ARG A 214 -19.16 3.30 -8.40
C ARG A 214 -19.18 3.84 -9.82
N GLU A 215 -18.01 4.11 -10.41
CA GLU A 215 -17.91 4.49 -11.82
C GLU A 215 -18.41 3.37 -12.74
N GLU A 216 -18.17 2.12 -12.38
CA GLU A 216 -18.71 0.92 -13.06
C GLU A 216 -20.23 0.74 -12.88
N GLY A 217 -20.91 1.59 -12.10
CA GLY A 217 -22.34 1.49 -11.81
C GLY A 217 -22.73 0.32 -10.88
N VAL A 218 -21.77 -0.24 -10.15
CA VAL A 218 -21.98 -1.37 -9.23
C VAL A 218 -22.38 -0.85 -7.84
N THR A 219 -23.13 -1.66 -7.08
CA THR A 219 -23.57 -1.33 -5.72
C THR A 219 -22.42 -0.89 -4.81
N ASP A 220 -22.63 0.24 -4.14
CA ASP A 220 -21.77 0.85 -3.14
C ASP A 220 -21.24 -0.16 -2.10
N LEU A 221 -19.91 -0.26 -2.01
CA LEU A 221 -19.22 -1.03 -0.98
C LEU A 221 -19.14 -0.23 0.33
N LEU A 222 -18.94 1.09 0.22
CA LEU A 222 -18.91 2.05 1.33
C LEU A 222 -20.21 2.86 1.41
N PRO A 223 -20.61 3.31 2.60
CA PRO A 223 -21.74 4.23 2.70
C PRO A 223 -21.46 5.56 2.02
N GLU A 224 -22.52 6.29 1.66
CA GLU A 224 -22.37 7.71 1.34
C GLU A 224 -21.94 8.47 2.59
N ALA A 225 -20.96 9.37 2.46
CA ALA A 225 -20.38 10.09 3.58
C ALA A 225 -20.37 11.60 3.32
N ASP A 226 -20.67 12.38 4.34
CA ASP A 226 -20.57 13.85 4.32
C ASP A 226 -19.11 14.29 4.39
N THR A 227 -18.29 13.52 5.10
CA THR A 227 -16.87 13.82 5.33
C THR A 227 -16.00 12.60 5.04
N VAL A 228 -14.92 12.80 4.29
CA VAL A 228 -13.88 11.80 4.07
C VAL A 228 -12.55 12.32 4.58
N ILE A 229 -11.93 11.59 5.51
CA ILE A 229 -10.62 11.90 6.07
C ILE A 229 -9.63 10.87 5.52
N PHE A 230 -8.56 11.33 4.89
CA PHE A 230 -7.45 10.51 4.44
C PHE A 230 -6.25 10.74 5.35
N ASP A 231 -5.91 9.73 6.15
CA ASP A 231 -4.73 9.72 7.02
C ASP A 231 -3.57 8.99 6.34
N GLU A 232 -2.36 9.53 6.51
CA GLU A 232 -1.20 9.20 5.69
C GLU A 232 -1.45 9.40 4.19
N ALA A 233 -2.11 10.52 3.87
CA ALA A 233 -2.53 10.88 2.51
C ALA A 233 -1.39 10.90 1.46
N HIS A 234 -0.13 10.96 1.89
CA HIS A 234 1.03 10.85 1.00
C HIS A 234 1.05 9.55 0.18
N GLN A 235 0.39 8.48 0.65
CA GLN A 235 0.28 7.21 -0.07
C GLN A 235 -0.84 7.16 -1.12
N LEU A 236 -1.72 8.16 -1.16
CA LEU A 236 -2.88 8.18 -2.05
C LEU A 236 -2.51 8.16 -3.53
N PRO A 237 -1.55 8.96 -4.04
CA PRO A 237 -1.22 8.96 -5.47
C PRO A 237 -0.84 7.56 -5.98
N ASP A 238 0.04 6.86 -5.26
CA ASP A 238 0.48 5.52 -5.62
C ASP A 238 -0.62 4.48 -5.45
N THR A 239 -1.47 4.64 -4.43
CA THR A 239 -2.61 3.75 -4.21
C THR A 239 -3.63 3.92 -5.34
N ALA A 240 -4.03 5.14 -5.66
CA ALA A 240 -4.93 5.44 -6.76
C ALA A 240 -4.39 4.89 -8.09
N THR A 241 -3.08 5.05 -8.35
CA THR A 241 -2.45 4.53 -9.58
C THR A 241 -2.57 3.01 -9.69
N ARG A 242 -2.37 2.29 -8.58
CA ARG A 242 -2.50 0.83 -8.54
C ARG A 242 -3.94 0.34 -8.70
N PHE A 243 -4.92 1.07 -8.17
CA PHE A 243 -6.33 0.68 -8.20
C PHE A 243 -7.06 1.07 -9.49
N LEU A 244 -6.68 2.19 -10.09
CA LEU A 244 -7.13 2.58 -11.43
C LEU A 244 -6.40 1.79 -12.52
N GLY A 245 -5.24 1.22 -12.19
CA GLY A 245 -4.54 0.26 -13.03
C GLY A 245 -5.18 -1.13 -13.02
N SER A 246 -4.86 -1.93 -14.04
CA SER A 246 -5.23 -3.33 -14.15
C SER A 246 -3.98 -4.22 -14.17
N SER A 247 -4.12 -5.44 -13.65
CA SER A 247 -3.08 -6.46 -13.82
C SER A 247 -3.67 -7.86 -14.03
N VAL A 248 -2.94 -8.67 -14.79
CA VAL A 248 -3.23 -10.09 -15.02
C VAL A 248 -1.95 -10.87 -14.83
N SER A 249 -2.02 -11.94 -14.03
CA SER A 249 -0.88 -12.83 -13.79
C SER A 249 -1.12 -14.23 -14.32
N THR A 250 -0.04 -14.92 -14.68
CA THR A 250 -0.11 -16.34 -15.06
C THR A 250 -0.63 -17.21 -13.92
N HIS A 251 -0.46 -16.81 -12.66
CA HIS A 251 -1.06 -17.52 -11.52
C HIS A 251 -2.60 -17.46 -11.57
N GLN A 252 -3.18 -16.27 -11.81
CA GLN A 252 -4.63 -16.11 -11.96
C GLN A 252 -5.18 -16.94 -13.14
N LEU A 253 -4.40 -17.07 -14.22
CA LEU A 253 -4.77 -17.90 -15.38
C LEU A 253 -4.80 -19.39 -15.04
N LEU A 254 -3.82 -19.86 -14.24
CA LEU A 254 -3.81 -21.24 -13.75
C LEU A 254 -4.93 -21.51 -12.73
N ASP A 255 -5.22 -20.55 -11.86
CA ASP A 255 -6.36 -20.61 -10.94
C ASP A 255 -7.69 -20.71 -11.70
N PHE A 256 -7.85 -19.90 -12.75
CA PHE A 256 -8.99 -19.96 -13.65
C PHE A 256 -9.10 -21.33 -14.34
N GLY A 257 -8.00 -21.87 -14.86
CA GLY A 257 -7.94 -23.23 -15.44
C GLY A 257 -8.39 -24.32 -14.47
N ARG A 258 -7.92 -24.25 -13.21
CA ARG A 258 -8.36 -25.21 -12.18
C ARG A 258 -9.84 -25.04 -11.81
N ALA A 259 -10.30 -23.81 -11.68
CA ALA A 259 -11.69 -23.51 -11.32
C ALA A 259 -12.68 -23.96 -12.41
N LEU A 260 -12.37 -23.67 -13.68
CA LEU A 260 -13.21 -24.07 -14.81
C LEU A 260 -13.26 -25.59 -14.97
N GLU A 261 -12.14 -26.28 -14.77
CA GLU A 261 -12.09 -27.74 -14.85
C GLU A 261 -12.94 -28.39 -13.75
N ALA A 262 -12.75 -27.94 -12.50
CA ALA A 262 -13.48 -28.46 -11.36
C ALA A 262 -15.00 -28.23 -11.52
N ALA A 263 -15.42 -27.01 -11.88
CA ALA A 263 -16.83 -26.69 -12.07
C ALA A 263 -17.43 -27.44 -13.28
N GLY A 264 -16.69 -27.50 -14.39
CA GLY A 264 -17.10 -28.18 -15.61
C GLY A 264 -17.32 -29.68 -15.40
N LEU A 265 -16.37 -30.37 -14.75
CA LEU A 265 -16.48 -31.80 -14.47
C LEU A 265 -17.59 -32.13 -13.46
N ALA A 266 -17.82 -31.25 -12.48
CA ALA A 266 -18.83 -31.48 -11.44
C ALA A 266 -20.26 -31.25 -11.95
N TYR A 267 -20.49 -30.19 -12.73
CA TYR A 267 -21.85 -29.70 -13.02
C TYR A 267 -22.22 -29.68 -14.51
N ALA A 268 -21.26 -29.87 -15.42
CA ALA A 268 -21.49 -29.80 -16.87
C ALA A 268 -20.62 -30.79 -17.66
N ARG A 269 -20.37 -31.99 -17.13
CA ARG A 269 -19.35 -32.94 -17.64
C ARG A 269 -19.43 -33.23 -19.15
N GLU A 270 -20.64 -33.32 -19.70
CA GLU A 270 -20.87 -33.68 -21.11
C GLU A 270 -20.84 -32.49 -22.07
N ALA A 271 -20.82 -31.25 -21.56
CA ALA A 271 -20.93 -30.06 -22.39
C ALA A 271 -19.62 -29.68 -23.10
N ALA A 272 -18.47 -30.07 -22.55
CA ALA A 272 -17.15 -29.85 -23.17
C ALA A 272 -16.11 -30.83 -22.58
N LYS A 273 -14.97 -30.95 -23.25
CA LYS A 273 -13.79 -31.65 -22.71
C LYS A 273 -13.04 -30.73 -21.74
N TRP A 274 -13.57 -30.54 -20.53
CA TRP A 274 -13.07 -29.53 -19.58
C TRP A 274 -11.58 -29.64 -19.24
N SER A 275 -11.04 -30.85 -19.10
CA SER A 275 -9.61 -31.05 -18.88
C SER A 275 -8.75 -30.61 -20.07
N GLU A 276 -9.27 -30.72 -21.30
CA GLU A 276 -8.58 -30.23 -22.50
C GLU A 276 -8.60 -28.70 -22.58
N VAL A 277 -9.75 -28.08 -22.25
CA VAL A 277 -9.91 -26.62 -22.20
C VAL A 277 -8.98 -26.02 -21.13
N SER A 278 -8.96 -26.60 -19.93
CA SER A 278 -8.06 -26.22 -18.82
C SER A 278 -6.59 -26.30 -19.24
N ARG A 279 -6.19 -27.42 -19.86
CA ARG A 279 -4.84 -27.63 -20.36
C ARG A 279 -4.43 -26.60 -21.43
N GLN A 280 -5.33 -26.20 -22.33
CA GLN A 280 -5.03 -25.18 -23.34
C GLN A 280 -4.70 -23.83 -22.70
N VAL A 281 -5.47 -23.40 -21.70
CA VAL A 281 -5.19 -22.17 -20.94
C VAL A 281 -3.85 -22.27 -20.20
N GLU A 282 -3.59 -23.41 -19.56
CA GLU A 282 -2.32 -23.65 -18.86
C GLU A 282 -1.12 -23.61 -19.82
N THR A 283 -1.21 -24.28 -20.97
CA THR A 283 -0.14 -24.29 -21.98
C THR A 283 0.14 -22.87 -22.48
N ALA A 284 -0.88 -22.11 -22.86
CA ALA A 284 -0.69 -20.74 -23.36
C ALA A 284 -0.12 -19.81 -22.28
N ALA A 285 -0.52 -19.97 -21.01
CA ALA A 285 0.04 -19.20 -19.90
C ALA A 285 1.53 -19.52 -19.66
N ARG A 286 1.93 -20.78 -19.84
CA ARG A 286 3.34 -21.21 -19.76
C ARG A 286 4.15 -20.68 -20.95
N GLU A 287 3.59 -20.69 -22.15
CA GLU A 287 4.23 -20.13 -23.36
C GLU A 287 4.47 -18.62 -23.21
N LEU A 288 3.49 -17.85 -22.72
CA LEU A 288 3.68 -16.43 -22.40
C LEU A 288 4.82 -16.23 -21.39
N ARG A 289 4.88 -17.09 -20.36
CA ARG A 289 5.99 -17.03 -19.39
C ARG A 289 7.34 -17.31 -20.02
N LEU A 290 7.43 -18.28 -20.94
CA LEU A 290 8.66 -18.58 -21.67
C LEU A 290 9.08 -17.41 -22.57
N ALA A 291 8.14 -16.76 -23.25
CA ALA A 291 8.42 -15.56 -24.05
C ALA A 291 8.95 -14.39 -23.20
N CYS A 292 8.68 -14.38 -21.89
CA CYS A 292 9.21 -13.38 -20.97
C CYS A 292 10.55 -13.76 -20.33
N ALA A 293 11.13 -14.92 -20.64
CA ALA A 293 12.41 -15.35 -20.05
C ALA A 293 13.57 -14.36 -20.26
N PRO A 294 13.69 -13.64 -21.40
CA PRO A 294 14.72 -12.62 -21.58
C PRO A 294 14.69 -11.50 -20.51
N LEU A 295 13.55 -11.24 -19.87
CA LEU A 295 13.43 -10.23 -18.81
C LEU A 295 14.29 -10.57 -17.59
N ASP A 296 14.69 -11.82 -17.37
CA ASP A 296 15.54 -12.21 -16.24
C ASP A 296 16.90 -11.50 -16.24
N GLN A 297 17.35 -11.03 -17.41
CA GLN A 297 18.59 -10.28 -17.57
C GLN A 297 18.43 -8.77 -17.36
N LEU A 298 17.19 -8.26 -17.28
CA LEU A 298 16.89 -6.85 -17.09
C LEU A 298 16.87 -6.46 -15.60
N PRO A 299 17.25 -5.22 -15.26
CA PRO A 299 17.01 -4.65 -13.93
C PRO A 299 15.54 -4.80 -13.52
N GLY A 300 15.32 -5.22 -12.27
CA GLY A 300 13.97 -5.44 -11.75
C GLY A 300 13.16 -6.57 -12.40
N ARG A 301 13.70 -7.29 -13.41
CA ARG A 301 12.99 -8.28 -14.24
C ARG A 301 11.71 -7.73 -14.88
N LYS A 302 11.76 -6.46 -15.29
CA LYS A 302 10.64 -5.71 -15.84
C LYS A 302 11.01 -5.11 -17.20
N ALA A 303 10.00 -4.96 -18.05
CA ALA A 303 10.11 -4.19 -19.29
C ALA A 303 8.80 -3.46 -19.56
N THR A 304 8.88 -2.18 -19.97
CA THR A 304 7.72 -1.48 -20.53
C THR A 304 7.26 -2.16 -21.80
N PHE A 305 6.01 -1.91 -22.21
CA PHE A 305 5.46 -2.46 -23.45
C PHE A 305 6.42 -2.19 -24.61
N GLU A 306 6.92 -0.97 -24.79
CA GLU A 306 7.82 -0.61 -25.88
C GLU A 306 9.20 -1.28 -25.80
N ALA A 307 9.66 -1.67 -24.60
CA ALA A 307 11.01 -2.18 -24.35
C ALA A 307 11.09 -3.71 -24.14
N ILE A 308 10.00 -4.46 -24.38
CA ILE A 308 10.01 -5.94 -24.25
C ILE A 308 11.02 -6.54 -25.25
N PRO A 309 12.01 -7.33 -24.78
CA PRO A 309 12.87 -8.10 -25.66
C PRO A 309 12.07 -9.15 -26.43
N ASP A 310 12.44 -9.42 -27.68
CA ASP A 310 11.75 -10.40 -28.54
C ASP A 310 10.23 -10.16 -28.63
N ALA A 311 9.86 -8.88 -28.80
CA ALA A 311 8.49 -8.38 -28.84
C ALA A 311 7.53 -9.21 -29.71
N GLU A 312 7.96 -9.65 -30.90
CA GLU A 312 7.15 -10.48 -31.79
C GLU A 312 6.76 -11.82 -31.16
N GLN A 313 7.70 -12.49 -30.49
CA GLN A 313 7.44 -13.76 -29.80
C GLN A 313 6.49 -13.57 -28.63
N PHE A 314 6.66 -12.48 -27.88
CA PHE A 314 5.77 -12.10 -26.79
C PHE A 314 4.35 -11.82 -27.30
N ASP A 315 4.19 -11.06 -28.38
CA ASP A 315 2.89 -10.69 -28.93
C ASP A 315 2.14 -11.91 -29.48
N VAL A 316 2.86 -12.86 -30.12
CA VAL A 316 2.29 -14.15 -30.55
C VAL A 316 1.80 -14.97 -29.35
N ALA A 317 2.61 -15.09 -28.29
CA ALA A 317 2.22 -15.83 -27.09
C ALA A 317 1.03 -15.19 -26.37
N LEU A 318 0.97 -13.86 -26.31
CA LEU A 318 -0.16 -13.12 -25.75
C LEU A 318 -1.45 -13.32 -26.57
N ALA A 319 -1.35 -13.32 -27.89
CA ALA A 319 -2.49 -13.59 -28.77
C ALA A 319 -3.04 -15.02 -28.59
N ALA A 320 -2.16 -16.02 -28.51
CA ALA A 320 -2.54 -17.41 -28.23
C ALA A 320 -3.24 -17.56 -26.86
N LEU A 321 -2.72 -16.88 -25.83
CA LEU A 321 -3.32 -16.86 -24.50
C LEU A 321 -4.73 -16.25 -24.51
N ARG A 322 -4.90 -15.10 -25.16
CA ARG A 322 -6.21 -14.46 -25.32
C ARG A 322 -7.21 -15.40 -25.98
N GLN A 323 -6.81 -16.04 -27.08
CA GLN A 323 -7.66 -16.99 -27.79
C GLN A 323 -8.09 -18.16 -26.90
N ALA A 324 -7.17 -18.72 -26.10
CA ALA A 324 -7.46 -19.82 -25.18
C ALA A 324 -8.45 -19.39 -24.08
N VAL A 325 -8.25 -18.22 -23.46
CA VAL A 325 -9.13 -17.69 -22.41
C VAL A 325 -10.51 -17.36 -22.96
N ASP A 326 -10.60 -16.76 -24.15
CA ASP A 326 -11.87 -16.44 -24.81
C ASP A 326 -12.66 -17.71 -25.15
N ALA A 327 -11.98 -18.75 -25.66
CA ALA A 327 -12.59 -20.04 -25.95
C ALA A 327 -13.14 -20.71 -24.68
N ALA A 328 -12.35 -20.72 -23.60
CA ALA A 328 -12.77 -21.26 -22.32
C ALA A 328 -13.97 -20.49 -21.73
N THR A 329 -13.94 -19.15 -21.83
CA THR A 329 -15.03 -18.28 -21.35
C THR A 329 -16.33 -18.52 -22.13
N ARG A 330 -16.27 -18.67 -23.46
CA ARG A 330 -17.43 -19.04 -24.28
C ARG A 330 -18.01 -20.40 -23.90
N ALA A 331 -17.15 -21.41 -23.68
CA ALA A 331 -17.57 -22.74 -23.25
C ALA A 331 -18.30 -22.71 -21.89
N LEU A 332 -17.77 -21.96 -20.92
CA LEU A 332 -18.41 -21.76 -19.61
C LEU A 332 -19.72 -20.99 -19.73
N GLY A 333 -19.77 -19.93 -20.54
CA GLY A 333 -20.98 -19.12 -20.72
C GLY A 333 -22.16 -19.90 -21.30
N ALA A 334 -21.91 -20.96 -22.09
CA ALA A 334 -22.96 -21.86 -22.60
C ALA A 334 -23.63 -22.72 -21.51
N VAL A 335 -22.99 -22.86 -20.35
CA VAL A 335 -23.47 -23.71 -19.24
C VAL A 335 -23.59 -22.98 -17.90
N ALA A 336 -23.32 -21.67 -17.88
CA ALA A 336 -23.23 -20.88 -16.65
C ALA A 336 -24.52 -20.94 -15.80
N GLU A 337 -25.69 -21.00 -16.42
CA GLU A 337 -26.98 -21.08 -15.72
C GLU A 337 -27.21 -22.40 -14.97
N LYS A 338 -26.43 -23.45 -15.27
CA LYS A 338 -26.61 -24.77 -14.65
C LYS A 338 -26.17 -24.81 -13.19
N HIS A 339 -25.20 -23.99 -12.80
CA HIS A 339 -24.69 -23.97 -11.43
C HIS A 339 -23.93 -22.67 -11.10
N PRO A 340 -24.05 -22.12 -9.87
CA PRO A 340 -23.34 -20.90 -9.46
C PRO A 340 -21.81 -20.94 -9.66
N ASP A 341 -21.16 -22.09 -9.46
CA ASP A 341 -19.72 -22.25 -9.69
C ASP A 341 -19.35 -22.09 -11.18
N LEU A 342 -20.20 -22.55 -12.12
CA LEU A 342 -19.99 -22.36 -13.56
C LEU A 342 -20.17 -20.89 -13.93
N ALA A 343 -21.19 -20.23 -13.38
CA ALA A 343 -21.40 -18.80 -13.55
C ALA A 343 -20.23 -17.96 -13.00
N ALA A 344 -19.69 -18.33 -11.83
CA ALA A 344 -18.53 -17.68 -11.24
C ALA A 344 -17.27 -17.86 -12.10
N ALA A 345 -17.01 -19.09 -12.58
CA ALA A 345 -15.91 -19.35 -13.50
C ALA A 345 -16.06 -18.55 -14.81
N ALA A 346 -17.26 -18.48 -15.38
CA ALA A 346 -17.54 -17.71 -16.60
C ALA A 346 -17.25 -16.21 -16.40
N ARG A 347 -17.69 -15.64 -15.28
CA ARG A 347 -17.40 -14.24 -14.92
C ARG A 347 -15.89 -13.99 -14.77
N GLY A 348 -15.18 -14.89 -14.09
CA GLY A 348 -13.72 -14.79 -13.93
C GLY A 348 -12.98 -14.84 -15.27
N GLY A 349 -13.39 -15.72 -16.18
CA GLY A 349 -12.84 -15.79 -17.54
C GLY A 349 -13.08 -14.51 -18.36
N ALA A 350 -14.29 -13.96 -18.31
CA ALA A 350 -14.64 -12.72 -19.00
C ALA A 350 -13.82 -11.51 -18.49
N GLU A 351 -13.62 -11.41 -17.17
CA GLU A 351 -12.81 -10.36 -16.56
C GLU A 351 -11.33 -10.45 -16.96
N ILE A 352 -10.76 -11.67 -16.97
CA ILE A 352 -9.40 -11.91 -17.46
C ILE A 352 -9.27 -11.54 -18.94
N SER A 353 -10.21 -12.00 -19.78
CA SER A 353 -10.26 -11.70 -21.22
C SER A 353 -10.22 -10.20 -21.48
N LEU A 354 -11.07 -9.43 -20.79
CA LEU A 354 -11.11 -7.98 -20.93
C LEU A 354 -9.78 -7.33 -20.58
N ARG A 355 -9.18 -7.69 -19.44
CA ARG A 355 -7.91 -7.11 -18.99
C ARG A 355 -6.78 -7.43 -19.97
N LEU A 356 -6.74 -8.64 -20.54
CA LEU A 356 -5.78 -9.01 -21.58
C LEU A 356 -6.01 -8.22 -22.88
N ALA A 357 -7.26 -8.01 -23.29
CA ALA A 357 -7.60 -7.23 -24.48
C ALA A 357 -7.19 -5.77 -24.34
N ARG A 358 -7.42 -5.16 -23.17
CA ARG A 358 -6.97 -3.79 -22.86
C ARG A 358 -5.47 -3.65 -22.89
N TRP A 359 -4.77 -4.56 -22.22
CA TRP A 359 -3.32 -4.53 -22.19
C TRP A 359 -2.71 -4.61 -23.60
N ALA A 360 -3.33 -5.37 -24.51
CA ALA A 360 -2.89 -5.52 -25.90
C ALA A 360 -3.20 -4.30 -26.81
N THR A 361 -3.87 -3.26 -26.33
CA THR A 361 -4.35 -2.14 -27.16
C THR A 361 -3.71 -0.81 -26.72
N PRO A 362 -3.26 0.05 -27.66
CA PRO A 362 -3.05 -0.24 -29.09
C PRO A 362 -1.84 -1.17 -29.28
N GLY A 363 -1.82 -1.91 -30.39
CA GLY A 363 -0.68 -2.73 -30.79
C GLY A 363 0.56 -1.87 -31.06
N ARG A 364 1.75 -2.49 -31.00
CA ARG A 364 3.04 -1.79 -31.17
C ARG A 364 3.16 -1.00 -32.47
N ASP A 365 2.48 -1.45 -33.53
CA ASP A 365 2.52 -0.88 -34.88
C ASP A 365 1.42 0.17 -35.14
N GLY A 366 0.58 0.49 -34.16
CA GLY A 366 -0.45 1.52 -34.26
C GLY A 366 0.18 2.90 -34.40
N ALA A 367 -0.04 3.55 -35.55
CA ALA A 367 0.40 4.89 -35.97
C ALA A 367 1.26 5.70 -34.98
N ALA A 368 2.49 5.97 -35.39
CA ALA A 368 3.50 6.83 -34.76
C ALA A 368 3.11 8.33 -34.64
N THR A 369 1.83 8.67 -34.52
CA THR A 369 1.35 10.04 -34.25
C THR A 369 1.02 10.28 -32.78
N ASP A 370 1.24 9.30 -31.90
CA ASP A 370 0.93 9.42 -30.47
C ASP A 370 2.12 9.09 -29.58
N GLU A 371 2.20 9.76 -28.43
CA GLU A 371 3.37 9.99 -27.57
C GLU A 371 4.07 8.75 -26.95
N GLY A 372 3.96 7.56 -27.54
CA GLY A 372 4.74 6.38 -27.19
C GLY A 372 4.31 5.70 -25.88
N TRP A 373 3.04 5.83 -25.50
CA TRP A 373 2.42 5.17 -24.35
C TRP A 373 1.19 4.31 -24.73
N GLY A 374 0.70 4.45 -25.96
CA GLY A 374 -0.62 3.95 -26.34
C GLY A 374 -1.71 4.81 -25.71
N GLN A 375 -2.49 5.50 -26.52
CA GLN A 375 -3.77 6.02 -26.07
C GLN A 375 -4.75 4.84 -25.98
N ASP A 376 -5.52 4.73 -24.90
CA ASP A 376 -6.73 3.90 -24.87
C ASP A 376 -7.79 4.54 -25.79
N VAL A 377 -7.53 4.57 -27.11
CA VAL A 377 -8.50 5.01 -28.12
C VAL A 377 -9.49 3.87 -28.35
N HIS A 378 -10.58 3.96 -27.59
CA HIS A 378 -11.76 3.11 -27.61
C HIS A 378 -11.66 1.76 -26.90
N ALA A 379 -12.76 1.39 -26.24
CA ALA A 379 -13.00 0.05 -25.73
C ALA A 379 -12.67 -0.98 -26.83
N PRO A 380 -11.94 -2.07 -26.52
CA PRO A 380 -11.67 -3.10 -27.50
C PRO A 380 -13.00 -3.55 -28.11
N ALA A 381 -13.09 -3.53 -29.45
CA ALA A 381 -14.27 -4.06 -30.14
C ALA A 381 -14.51 -5.49 -29.61
N PRO A 382 -15.74 -5.85 -29.22
CA PRO A 382 -16.02 -7.16 -28.66
C PRO A 382 -15.47 -8.22 -29.61
N ALA A 383 -14.69 -9.18 -29.08
CA ALA A 383 -14.11 -10.26 -29.87
C ALA A 383 -15.23 -11.14 -30.46
N GLY A 384 -15.66 -10.84 -31.69
CA GLY A 384 -16.63 -11.61 -32.45
C GLY A 384 -18.06 -11.58 -31.90
N THR A 385 -19.05 -11.50 -32.79
CA THR A 385 -20.48 -11.59 -32.44
C THR A 385 -20.96 -13.03 -32.20
N ASP A 386 -20.09 -14.02 -32.33
CA ASP A 386 -20.45 -15.44 -32.31
C ASP A 386 -20.19 -16.06 -30.94
N GLY A 387 -21.23 -16.12 -30.10
CA GLY A 387 -21.21 -16.78 -28.80
C GLY A 387 -22.57 -16.73 -28.06
N PRO A 388 -22.76 -17.51 -26.98
CA PRO A 388 -24.00 -17.50 -26.20
C PRO A 388 -24.30 -16.09 -25.62
N PRO A 389 -25.58 -15.66 -25.55
CA PRO A 389 -25.96 -14.30 -25.13
C PRO A 389 -25.38 -13.86 -23.77
N LEU A 390 -25.30 -14.79 -22.80
CA LEU A 390 -24.74 -14.53 -21.48
C LEU A 390 -23.21 -14.31 -21.52
N ALA A 391 -22.47 -15.06 -22.35
CA ALA A 391 -21.04 -14.85 -22.53
C ALA A 391 -20.76 -13.48 -23.15
N GLN A 392 -21.57 -13.09 -24.13
CA GLN A 392 -21.49 -11.80 -24.79
C GLN A 392 -21.86 -10.65 -23.84
N ALA A 393 -22.92 -10.80 -23.05
CA ALA A 393 -23.33 -9.83 -22.03
C ALA A 393 -22.27 -9.66 -20.93
N LEU A 394 -21.60 -10.73 -20.51
CA LEU A 394 -20.50 -10.66 -19.54
C LEU A 394 -19.27 -9.93 -20.11
N LEU A 395 -18.91 -10.19 -21.36
CA LEU A 395 -17.80 -9.50 -22.05
C LEU A 395 -18.12 -8.03 -22.33
N GLN A 396 -19.34 -7.72 -22.76
CA GLN A 396 -19.81 -6.35 -23.03
C GLN A 396 -20.00 -5.54 -21.74
N GLY A 397 -20.58 -6.13 -20.70
CA GLY A 397 -20.76 -5.49 -19.40
C GLY A 397 -19.44 -5.16 -18.71
N ALA A 398 -18.46 -6.06 -18.82
CA ALA A 398 -17.11 -5.78 -18.33
C ALA A 398 -16.42 -4.65 -19.15
N ALA A 399 -16.63 -4.61 -20.48
CA ALA A 399 -16.06 -3.56 -21.33
C ALA A 399 -16.60 -2.16 -21.05
N ALA A 400 -17.90 -2.04 -20.79
CA ALA A 400 -18.59 -0.76 -20.52
C ALA A 400 -18.24 -0.16 -19.15
N ALA A 401 -17.81 -0.98 -18.20
CA ALA A 401 -17.57 -0.59 -16.81
C ALA A 401 -16.34 0.33 -16.65
N ALA A 402 -15.30 0.15 -17.46
CA ALA A 402 -13.97 0.68 -17.11
C ALA A 402 -13.36 1.62 -18.16
N ASP A 403 -14.13 2.64 -18.58
CA ASP A 403 -13.69 3.72 -19.48
C ASP A 403 -12.88 4.78 -18.72
N HIS A 404 -11.62 4.47 -18.39
CA HIS A 404 -10.70 5.47 -17.84
C HIS A 404 -9.93 6.09 -19.00
N GLY A 405 -10.57 7.00 -19.75
CA GLY A 405 -9.95 7.68 -20.88
C GLY A 405 -8.65 8.39 -20.48
N GLY A 406 -7.53 8.04 -21.12
CA GLY A 406 -6.23 8.69 -20.92
C GLY A 406 -5.05 7.81 -21.35
N PRO A 407 -3.83 8.38 -21.41
CA PRO A 407 -2.64 7.60 -21.72
C PRO A 407 -2.26 6.71 -20.52
N ALA A 408 -1.94 5.44 -20.80
CA ALA A 408 -1.59 4.43 -19.81
C ALA A 408 -0.17 3.91 -20.01
N VAL A 409 0.44 3.44 -18.93
CA VAL A 409 1.75 2.78 -18.92
C VAL A 409 1.52 1.29 -18.82
N ARG A 410 2.09 0.55 -19.76
CA ARG A 410 2.00 -0.91 -19.79
C ARG A 410 3.38 -1.50 -19.55
N TRP A 411 3.47 -2.51 -18.70
CA TRP A 411 4.72 -3.24 -18.48
C TRP A 411 4.48 -4.70 -18.13
N VAL A 412 5.53 -5.48 -18.27
CA VAL A 412 5.58 -6.90 -17.90
C VAL A 412 6.60 -7.09 -16.80
N GLU A 413 6.26 -7.89 -15.80
CA GLU A 413 7.15 -8.31 -14.72
C GLU A 413 7.29 -9.84 -14.72
N HIS A 414 8.53 -10.33 -14.69
CA HIS A 414 8.83 -11.75 -14.56
C HIS A 414 9.27 -12.10 -13.13
N GLY A 415 8.38 -12.81 -12.42
CA GLY A 415 8.66 -13.39 -11.11
C GLY A 415 9.17 -14.83 -11.20
N LEU A 416 9.63 -15.38 -10.05
CA LEU A 416 10.19 -16.74 -9.99
C LEU A 416 9.26 -17.82 -10.59
N HIS A 417 7.96 -17.70 -10.36
CA HIS A 417 6.95 -18.69 -10.79
C HIS A 417 5.79 -18.10 -11.59
N HIS A 418 5.84 -16.82 -11.93
CA HIS A 418 4.74 -16.16 -12.63
C HIS A 418 5.23 -15.01 -13.52
N VAL A 419 4.44 -14.68 -14.54
CA VAL A 419 4.52 -13.40 -15.23
C VAL A 419 3.31 -12.57 -14.85
N ARG A 420 3.49 -11.25 -14.75
CA ARG A 420 2.41 -10.30 -14.53
C ARG A 420 2.44 -9.21 -15.60
N LEU A 421 1.30 -9.03 -16.25
CA LEU A 421 1.02 -7.94 -17.18
C LEU A 421 0.35 -6.82 -16.38
N HIS A 422 0.85 -5.60 -16.50
CA HIS A 422 0.34 -4.43 -15.81
C HIS A 422 -0.03 -3.34 -16.80
N SER A 423 -1.13 -2.64 -16.53
CA SER A 423 -1.50 -1.37 -17.16
C SER A 423 -1.89 -0.39 -16.05
N ALA A 424 -1.35 0.83 -16.05
CA ALA A 424 -1.72 1.85 -15.08
C ALA A 424 -1.84 3.22 -15.76
N PRO A 425 -2.82 4.06 -15.39
CA PRO A 425 -2.94 5.40 -15.97
C PRO A 425 -1.72 6.26 -15.62
N LEU A 426 -1.25 7.08 -16.56
CA LEU A 426 -0.15 8.02 -16.32
C LEU A 426 -0.49 9.06 -15.24
N SER A 427 -1.76 9.46 -15.20
CA SER A 427 -2.28 10.43 -14.23
C SER A 427 -3.59 9.93 -13.64
N VAL A 428 -3.73 10.08 -12.33
CA VAL A 428 -4.96 9.77 -11.59
C VAL A 428 -5.75 11.04 -11.23
N ALA A 429 -5.22 12.21 -11.55
CA ALA A 429 -5.74 13.50 -11.10
C ALA A 429 -7.20 13.73 -11.49
N GLN A 430 -7.54 13.44 -12.76
CA GLN A 430 -8.89 13.66 -13.27
C GLN A 430 -9.91 12.67 -12.68
N ALA A 431 -9.54 11.40 -12.56
CA ALA A 431 -10.39 10.40 -11.94
C ALA A 431 -10.59 10.73 -10.44
N PHE A 432 -9.50 10.98 -9.73
CA PHE A 432 -9.52 11.22 -8.30
C PHE A 432 -10.36 12.44 -7.90
N SER A 433 -10.16 13.57 -8.57
CA SER A 433 -10.90 14.81 -8.28
C SER A 433 -12.41 14.72 -8.54
N ARG A 434 -12.83 13.96 -9.55
CA ARG A 434 -14.26 13.75 -9.88
C ARG A 434 -15.01 12.92 -8.84
N PHE A 435 -14.31 12.10 -8.06
CA PHE A 435 -14.94 11.26 -7.04
C PHE A 435 -15.50 12.04 -5.84
N ARG A 436 -15.04 13.28 -5.64
CA ARG A 436 -15.59 14.11 -4.58
C ARG A 436 -17.00 14.58 -4.95
N LYS A 437 -18.00 14.08 -4.23
CA LYS A 437 -19.40 14.48 -4.44
C LYS A 437 -19.62 15.97 -4.11
N PRO A 438 -20.53 16.66 -4.82
CA PRO A 438 -20.95 18.00 -4.44
C PRO A 438 -21.46 18.03 -3.00
N GLY A 439 -20.90 18.92 -2.17
CA GLY A 439 -21.27 19.05 -0.76
C GLY A 439 -20.56 18.10 0.19
N GLN A 440 -19.57 17.33 -0.26
CA GLN A 440 -18.73 16.49 0.58
C GLN A 440 -17.46 17.24 1.04
N ALA A 441 -17.06 17.09 2.30
CA ALA A 441 -15.79 17.60 2.82
C ALA A 441 -14.68 16.54 2.68
N TRP A 442 -13.51 16.93 2.16
CA TRP A 442 -12.33 16.06 2.09
C TRP A 442 -11.21 16.64 2.94
N VAL A 443 -10.62 15.82 3.81
CA VAL A 443 -9.50 16.21 4.67
C VAL A 443 -8.35 15.24 4.42
N LEU A 444 -7.28 15.71 3.81
CA LEU A 444 -6.09 14.93 3.51
C LEU A 444 -4.99 15.35 4.49
N THR A 445 -4.51 14.44 5.34
CA THR A 445 -3.52 14.74 6.36
C THR A 445 -2.37 13.73 6.37
N SER A 446 -1.16 14.22 6.59
CA SER A 446 0.05 13.41 6.71
C SER A 446 1.16 14.24 7.37
N ALA A 447 2.19 13.58 7.91
CA ALA A 447 3.39 14.25 8.41
C ALA A 447 4.17 15.02 7.33
N THR A 448 4.01 14.61 6.07
CA THR A 448 4.83 15.06 4.95
C THR A 448 3.97 15.11 3.69
N LEU A 449 3.60 16.31 3.24
CA LEU A 449 2.82 16.51 2.00
C LEU A 449 3.39 17.63 1.12
N SER A 450 4.24 18.48 1.69
CA SER A 450 4.81 19.64 1.04
C SER A 450 6.34 19.57 0.98
N VAL A 451 6.91 20.26 -0.01
CA VAL A 451 8.35 20.54 -0.09
C VAL A 451 8.54 22.03 0.14
N HIS A 452 9.13 22.39 1.29
CA HIS A 452 9.26 23.80 1.72
C HIS A 452 7.92 24.55 1.80
N GLY A 453 6.83 23.85 2.18
CA GLY A 453 5.49 24.44 2.24
C GLY A 453 4.75 24.51 0.91
N ASP A 454 5.38 24.11 -0.21
CA ASP A 454 4.70 23.95 -1.49
C ASP A 454 4.01 22.58 -1.58
N PHE A 455 2.68 22.60 -1.65
CA PHE A 455 1.81 21.43 -1.81
C PHE A 455 1.50 21.11 -3.28
N GLY A 456 2.02 21.90 -4.23
CA GLY A 456 1.73 21.80 -5.65
C GLY A 456 2.03 20.42 -6.23
N HIS A 457 3.10 19.76 -5.77
CA HIS A 457 3.43 18.39 -6.22
C HIS A 457 2.32 17.40 -5.84
N PHE A 458 1.87 17.42 -4.57
CA PHE A 458 0.84 16.51 -4.06
C PHE A 458 -0.55 16.80 -4.65
N THR A 459 -0.96 18.08 -4.67
CA THR A 459 -2.27 18.52 -5.17
C THR A 459 -2.44 18.22 -6.66
N ARG A 460 -1.44 18.50 -7.51
CA ARG A 460 -1.50 18.21 -8.95
C ARG A 460 -1.60 16.71 -9.26
N GLN A 461 -0.94 15.85 -8.48
CA GLN A 461 -1.03 14.39 -8.69
C GLN A 461 -2.45 13.85 -8.49
N LEU A 462 -3.21 14.47 -7.59
CA LEU A 462 -4.58 14.09 -7.25
C LEU A 462 -5.65 15.00 -7.88
N GLY A 463 -5.27 16.03 -8.64
CA GLY A 463 -6.21 16.98 -9.25
C GLY A 463 -6.93 17.88 -8.23
N LEU A 464 -6.26 18.21 -7.12
CA LEU A 464 -6.80 18.98 -6.01
C LEU A 464 -6.29 20.42 -6.00
N ASP A 465 -6.23 21.08 -7.16
CA ASP A 465 -5.62 22.41 -7.30
C ASP A 465 -6.35 23.51 -6.49
N ASP A 466 -7.67 23.35 -6.29
CA ASP A 466 -8.50 24.29 -5.51
C ASP A 466 -8.53 23.97 -3.99
N ALA A 467 -7.75 23.00 -3.53
CA ALA A 467 -7.74 22.62 -2.13
C ALA A 467 -7.12 23.71 -1.24
N ARG A 468 -7.72 23.93 -0.06
CA ARG A 468 -7.11 24.72 0.99
C ARG A 468 -5.88 23.96 1.49
N THR A 469 -4.76 24.65 1.68
CA THR A 469 -3.52 24.04 2.18
C THR A 469 -3.11 24.66 3.51
N GLY A 470 -2.51 23.86 4.38
CA GLY A 470 -2.02 24.33 5.66
C GLY A 470 -0.89 23.44 6.18
N ARG A 471 0.07 24.05 6.87
CA ARG A 471 1.21 23.36 7.46
C ARG A 471 1.31 23.72 8.94
N TRP A 472 1.36 22.71 9.79
CA TRP A 472 1.55 22.83 11.23
C TRP A 472 2.83 22.11 11.65
N GLU A 473 3.70 22.84 12.35
CA GLU A 473 5.00 22.35 12.76
C GLU A 473 4.90 21.40 13.96
N SER A 474 5.85 20.46 14.03
CA SER A 474 5.95 19.53 15.15
C SER A 474 6.34 20.29 16.43
N PRO A 475 5.82 19.89 17.60
CA PRO A 475 6.16 20.53 18.88
C PRO A 475 7.55 20.13 19.41
N PHE A 476 8.26 19.22 18.75
CA PHE A 476 9.51 18.65 19.25
C PHE A 476 10.72 19.57 19.03
N ASP A 477 11.64 19.57 20.00
CA ASP A 477 12.92 20.26 19.91
C ASP A 477 13.93 19.38 19.17
N TYR A 478 13.80 19.30 17.84
CA TYR A 478 14.72 18.51 17.02
C TYR A 478 16.18 18.95 17.12
N THR A 479 16.44 20.24 17.37
CA THR A 479 17.81 20.76 17.47
C THR A 479 18.50 20.23 18.71
N GLY A 480 17.79 20.19 19.84
CA GLY A 480 18.27 19.56 21.06
C GLY A 480 18.27 18.03 20.98
N GLN A 481 17.16 17.44 20.55
CA GLN A 481 16.90 15.99 20.63
C GLN A 481 17.69 15.15 19.60
N GLY A 482 17.99 15.70 18.42
CA GLY A 482 18.56 14.89 17.34
C GLY A 482 19.77 15.50 16.64
N LEU A 483 20.66 14.61 16.21
CA LEU A 483 21.86 14.94 15.44
C LEU A 483 21.82 14.24 14.08
N LEU A 484 21.83 15.03 12.99
CA LEU A 484 22.04 14.55 11.64
C LEU A 484 23.54 14.42 11.37
N PHE A 485 23.98 13.19 11.13
CA PHE A 485 25.35 12.85 10.78
C PHE A 485 25.44 12.43 9.31
N VAL A 486 26.27 13.14 8.54
CA VAL A 486 26.60 12.76 7.15
C VAL A 486 28.11 12.55 7.07
N PRO A 487 28.58 11.28 7.01
CA PRO A 487 30.01 10.99 7.07
C PRO A 487 30.81 11.66 5.95
N ARG A 488 32.10 11.90 6.23
CA ARG A 488 33.09 12.23 5.19
C ARG A 488 33.59 10.97 4.51
N ASP A 489 34.16 11.15 3.32
CA ASP A 489 34.88 10.09 2.58
C ASP A 489 34.02 8.85 2.28
N MET A 490 32.71 9.02 2.15
CA MET A 490 31.83 7.97 1.63
C MET A 490 32.04 7.85 0.12
N PRO A 491 32.26 6.62 -0.41
CA PRO A 491 32.25 6.37 -1.85
C PRO A 491 30.93 6.82 -2.48
N GLU A 492 30.93 6.98 -3.80
CA GLU A 492 29.65 7.20 -4.50
C GLU A 492 28.70 6.01 -4.29
N PRO A 493 27.37 6.23 -4.21
CA PRO A 493 26.39 5.17 -3.94
C PRO A 493 26.38 3.98 -4.90
N GLN A 494 26.95 4.14 -6.10
CA GLN A 494 27.09 3.08 -7.10
C GLN A 494 28.38 2.26 -6.93
N SER A 495 29.30 2.71 -6.08
CA SER A 495 30.57 2.03 -5.83
C SER A 495 30.33 0.68 -5.15
N PRO A 496 31.01 -0.41 -5.59
CA PRO A 496 30.96 -1.70 -4.91
C PRO A 496 31.40 -1.64 -3.43
N ARG A 497 32.28 -0.69 -3.09
CA ARG A 497 32.81 -0.50 -1.72
C ARG A 497 31.90 0.33 -0.83
N PHE A 498 30.76 0.81 -1.34
CA PHE A 498 29.86 1.69 -0.60
C PHE A 498 29.31 1.02 0.67
N ALA A 499 28.78 -0.21 0.53
CA ALA A 499 28.16 -0.92 1.65
C ALA A 499 29.17 -1.25 2.75
N GLU A 500 30.38 -1.65 2.38
CA GLU A 500 31.49 -1.90 3.31
C GLU A 500 31.85 -0.64 4.09
N ARG A 501 32.05 0.49 3.40
CA ARG A 501 32.39 1.74 4.05
C ARG A 501 31.24 2.28 4.93
N PHE A 502 30.00 2.09 4.50
CA PHE A 502 28.81 2.43 5.28
C PHE A 502 28.78 1.66 6.60
N VAL A 503 28.96 0.33 6.57
CA VAL A 503 28.98 -0.51 7.77
C VAL A 503 30.15 -0.18 8.68
N GLN A 504 31.36 0.00 8.13
CA GLN A 504 32.53 0.44 8.92
C GLN A 504 32.29 1.76 9.66
N THR A 505 31.50 2.66 9.06
CA THR A 505 31.15 3.93 9.69
C THR A 505 30.03 3.77 10.70
N LEU A 506 29.09 2.85 10.47
CA LEU A 506 27.93 2.59 11.31
C LEU A 506 28.29 1.88 12.61
N VAL A 507 29.23 0.93 12.60
CA VAL A 507 29.57 0.11 13.79
C VAL A 507 29.96 0.95 15.01
N PRO A 508 30.85 1.96 14.92
CA PRO A 508 31.13 2.84 16.06
C PRO A 508 29.91 3.57 16.62
N LEU A 509 28.90 3.85 15.80
CA LEU A 509 27.65 4.45 16.26
C LEU A 509 26.77 3.43 16.98
N LEU A 510 26.79 2.16 16.55
CA LEU A 510 26.09 1.07 17.22
C LEU A 510 26.69 0.78 18.60
N GLU A 511 28.01 0.85 18.73
CA GLU A 511 28.73 0.72 20.02
C GLU A 511 28.42 1.87 20.99
N ALA A 512 28.29 3.09 20.47
CA ALA A 512 27.99 4.27 21.28
C ALA A 512 26.49 4.45 21.59
N SER A 513 25.61 3.87 20.78
CA SER A 513 24.18 3.92 20.98
C SER A 513 23.80 3.12 22.24
N PRO A 514 22.94 3.66 23.13
CA PRO A 514 22.49 2.91 24.32
C PRO A 514 21.34 1.92 24.02
N SER A 515 20.77 1.97 22.81
CA SER A 515 19.59 1.21 22.44
C SER A 515 19.59 0.84 20.96
N GLY A 516 18.48 0.23 20.53
CA GLY A 516 18.29 -0.34 19.21
C GLY A 516 18.49 0.65 18.07
N ALA A 517 18.82 0.08 16.91
CA ALA A 517 19.10 0.81 15.69
C ALA A 517 18.25 0.30 14.53
N LEU A 518 17.75 1.24 13.72
CA LEU A 518 17.03 0.96 12.49
C LEU A 518 17.89 1.34 11.29
N VAL A 519 18.28 0.35 10.50
CA VAL A 519 19.08 0.52 9.29
C VAL A 519 18.15 0.42 8.07
N LEU A 520 17.96 1.54 7.40
CA LEU A 520 17.06 1.74 6.29
C LEU A 520 17.83 1.75 4.96
N CYS A 521 17.69 0.68 4.20
CA CYS A 521 18.30 0.52 2.89
C CYS A 521 17.34 0.92 1.77
N THR A 522 17.87 1.47 0.69
CA THR A 522 17.10 1.83 -0.52
C THR A 522 16.69 0.63 -1.37
N THR A 523 17.36 -0.52 -1.23
CA THR A 523 17.08 -1.74 -2.02
C THR A 523 17.16 -3.00 -1.15
N LEU A 524 16.45 -4.06 -1.55
CA LEU A 524 16.54 -5.37 -0.87
C LEU A 524 17.95 -5.99 -0.97
N ARG A 525 18.63 -5.80 -2.10
CA ARG A 525 20.03 -6.24 -2.26
C ARG A 525 20.96 -5.58 -1.24
N ALA A 526 20.71 -4.31 -0.93
CA ALA A 526 21.46 -3.60 0.11
C ALA A 526 21.12 -4.12 1.51
N VAL A 527 19.86 -4.49 1.79
CA VAL A 527 19.47 -5.13 3.06
C VAL A 527 20.30 -6.39 3.30
N ASP A 528 20.35 -7.31 2.34
CA ASP A 528 21.11 -8.55 2.49
C ASP A 528 22.61 -8.27 2.65
N ARG A 529 23.19 -7.39 1.82
CA ARG A 529 24.63 -7.07 1.90
C ARG A 529 25.01 -6.40 3.22
N VAL A 530 24.22 -5.45 3.70
CA VAL A 530 24.48 -4.74 4.96
C VAL A 530 24.28 -5.66 6.16
N ALA A 531 23.26 -6.52 6.15
CA ALA A 531 23.04 -7.49 7.21
C ALA A 531 24.21 -8.50 7.31
N THR A 532 24.70 -9.04 6.20
CA THR A 532 25.89 -9.92 6.22
C THR A 532 27.12 -9.20 6.77
N LEU A 533 27.41 -7.99 6.28
CA LEU A 533 28.56 -7.23 6.75
C LEU A 533 28.48 -6.86 8.24
N LEU A 534 27.27 -6.61 8.76
CA LEU A 534 27.06 -6.36 10.18
C LEU A 534 27.25 -7.63 11.01
N ALA A 535 26.73 -8.77 10.56
CA ALA A 535 26.94 -10.05 11.23
C ALA A 535 28.44 -10.39 11.33
N ASP A 536 29.19 -10.28 10.22
CA ASP A 536 30.63 -10.49 10.20
C ASP A 536 31.35 -9.53 11.17
N ALA A 537 30.96 -8.25 11.19
CA ALA A 537 31.56 -7.26 12.09
C ALA A 537 31.24 -7.52 13.57
N PHE A 538 30.05 -8.04 13.90
CA PHE A 538 29.68 -8.38 15.26
C PHE A 538 30.45 -9.61 15.74
N ASP A 539 30.59 -10.63 14.89
CA ASP A 539 31.38 -11.83 15.19
C ASP A 539 32.87 -11.47 15.41
N ASP A 540 33.46 -10.63 14.55
CA ASP A 540 34.85 -10.19 14.65
C ASP A 540 35.14 -9.39 15.94
N GLN A 541 34.16 -8.63 16.43
CA GLN A 541 34.28 -7.75 17.60
C GLN A 541 33.73 -8.39 18.89
N GLY A 542 33.12 -9.57 18.80
CA GLY A 542 32.54 -10.30 19.94
C GLY A 542 31.25 -9.70 20.49
N HIS A 543 30.46 -9.02 19.65
CA HIS A 543 29.16 -8.45 20.03
C HIS A 543 28.04 -9.50 19.85
N ASP A 544 27.26 -9.78 20.90
CA ASP A 544 26.09 -10.67 20.85
C ASP A 544 24.78 -9.88 20.65
N TRP A 545 24.78 -8.95 19.70
CA TRP A 545 23.62 -8.08 19.45
C TRP A 545 22.60 -8.74 18.51
N PRO A 546 21.30 -8.68 18.82
CA PRO A 546 20.29 -9.28 17.96
C PRO A 546 20.17 -8.56 16.61
N LEU A 547 20.59 -9.24 15.53
CA LEU A 547 20.41 -8.77 14.16
C LEU A 547 19.10 -9.30 13.57
N LEU A 548 18.18 -8.38 13.28
CA LEU A 548 16.90 -8.65 12.65
C LEU A 548 16.96 -8.17 11.19
N LYS A 549 16.62 -9.05 10.25
CA LYS A 549 16.64 -8.73 8.82
C LYS A 549 15.25 -8.87 8.20
N GLN A 550 14.86 -7.89 7.39
CA GLN A 550 13.70 -8.03 6.53
C GLN A 550 13.85 -9.27 5.62
N GLY A 551 12.84 -10.14 5.64
CA GLY A 551 12.82 -11.38 4.88
C GLY A 551 12.92 -12.63 5.77
N ASP A 552 13.45 -12.51 6.98
CA ASP A 552 13.60 -13.64 7.90
C ASP A 552 12.31 -13.97 8.67
N ALA A 553 11.47 -12.96 8.88
CA ALA A 553 10.17 -13.08 9.54
C ALA A 553 9.20 -12.01 9.03
N THR A 554 7.93 -12.11 9.46
CA THR A 554 6.93 -11.10 9.11
C THR A 554 7.29 -9.75 9.71
N ARG A 555 6.88 -8.65 9.06
CA ARG A 555 7.15 -7.29 9.55
C ARG A 555 6.67 -7.07 10.99
N ARG A 556 5.48 -7.59 11.33
CA ARG A 556 4.92 -7.47 12.68
C ARG A 556 5.81 -8.19 13.71
N GLU A 557 6.19 -9.44 13.42
CA GLU A 557 7.07 -10.22 14.30
C GLU A 557 8.45 -9.58 14.48
N LEU A 558 9.05 -9.06 13.41
CA LEU A 558 10.33 -8.34 13.49
C LEU A 558 10.23 -7.14 14.43
N LEU A 559 9.15 -6.36 14.35
CA LEU A 559 8.93 -5.20 15.24
C LEU A 559 8.62 -5.62 16.68
N GLU A 560 7.84 -6.68 16.88
CA GLU A 560 7.57 -7.22 18.22
C GLU A 560 8.85 -7.74 18.89
N ARG A 561 9.73 -8.40 18.14
CA ARG A 561 11.06 -8.82 18.60
C ARG A 561 11.93 -7.61 18.91
N PHE A 562 11.96 -6.61 18.02
CA PHE A 562 12.71 -5.37 18.23
C PHE A 562 12.32 -4.66 19.54
N CYS A 563 11.04 -4.65 19.92
CA CYS A 563 10.62 -4.03 21.18
C CYS A 563 10.98 -4.82 22.45
N LYS A 564 11.34 -6.11 22.34
CA LYS A 564 11.56 -7.02 23.48
C LYS A 564 13.02 -7.38 23.70
N LEU A 565 13.85 -7.21 22.68
CA LEU A 565 15.25 -7.57 22.70
C LEU A 565 16.08 -6.40 23.21
N ASP A 566 17.19 -6.71 23.88
CA ASP A 566 18.17 -5.72 24.29
C ASP A 566 19.11 -5.39 23.12
N HIS A 567 19.28 -4.09 22.86
CA HIS A 567 20.13 -3.57 21.78
C HIS A 567 19.91 -4.21 20.38
N PRO A 568 18.68 -4.24 19.84
CA PRO A 568 18.41 -4.89 18.57
C PRO A 568 18.78 -4.00 17.36
N ILE A 569 19.30 -4.61 16.30
CA ILE A 569 19.56 -3.95 15.02
C ILE A 569 18.60 -4.50 13.99
N LEU A 570 17.76 -3.65 13.41
CA LEU A 570 16.83 -4.03 12.36
C LEU A 570 17.25 -3.45 11.01
N VAL A 571 17.57 -4.32 10.05
CA VAL A 571 17.91 -3.94 8.68
C VAL A 571 16.70 -4.16 7.78
N GLY A 572 16.20 -3.08 7.17
CA GLY A 572 14.99 -3.10 6.35
C GLY A 572 15.06 -2.16 5.15
N SER A 573 14.20 -2.40 4.16
CA SER A 573 14.05 -1.57 2.96
C SER A 573 12.99 -0.48 3.15
N ALA A 574 12.60 0.22 2.06
CA ALA A 574 11.48 1.19 1.99
C ALA A 574 10.23 0.79 2.80
N SER A 575 9.90 -0.51 2.88
CA SER A 575 8.75 -0.99 3.66
C SER A 575 8.83 -0.71 5.17
N PHE A 576 10.03 -0.43 5.70
CA PHE A 576 10.26 -0.03 7.10
C PHE A 576 10.39 1.49 7.27
N TRP A 577 10.25 2.28 6.19
CA TRP A 577 10.34 3.75 6.27
C TRP A 577 9.05 4.38 6.81
N GLU A 578 7.93 3.66 6.70
CA GLU A 578 6.59 4.15 7.01
C GLU A 578 5.81 3.19 7.92
N GLY A 579 4.91 3.72 8.75
CA GLY A 579 3.96 2.90 9.53
C GLY A 579 4.56 2.03 10.64
N ILE A 580 5.80 2.29 11.05
CA ILE A 580 6.38 1.72 12.28
C ILE A 580 6.04 2.68 13.42
N ASP A 581 5.82 2.20 14.64
CA ASP A 581 5.75 3.02 15.86
C ASP A 581 6.60 2.39 16.96
N LEU A 582 7.78 2.98 17.22
CA LEU A 582 8.75 2.56 18.24
C LEU A 582 8.97 3.77 19.17
N PRO A 583 8.03 4.06 20.08
CA PRO A 583 8.13 5.21 20.96
C PRO A 583 9.13 4.96 22.11
N GLY A 584 9.75 6.04 22.60
CA GLY A 584 10.63 6.01 23.76
C GLY A 584 12.06 5.59 23.43
N ASP A 585 12.76 5.11 24.46
CA ASP A 585 14.20 4.82 24.38
C ASP A 585 14.55 3.55 23.58
N VAL A 586 13.60 2.96 22.83
CA VAL A 586 13.79 1.71 22.07
C VAL A 586 14.62 1.94 20.79
N LEU A 587 14.63 3.17 20.27
CA LEU A 587 15.30 3.51 19.02
C LEU A 587 16.07 4.83 19.15
N THR A 588 17.39 4.76 19.22
CA THR A 588 18.28 5.94 19.35
C THR A 588 19.14 6.18 18.11
N LEU A 589 19.13 5.26 17.16
CA LEU A 589 19.87 5.40 15.89
C LEU A 589 18.97 5.02 14.70
N VAL A 590 18.84 5.94 13.75
CA VAL A 590 18.31 5.64 12.41
C VAL A 590 19.43 5.86 11.41
N ALA A 591 19.78 4.84 10.64
CA ALA A 591 20.82 4.91 9.63
C ALA A 591 20.23 4.66 8.24
N ILE A 592 20.35 5.63 7.33
CA ILE A 592 19.89 5.54 5.95
C ILE A 592 21.10 5.35 5.06
N ASP A 593 21.13 4.26 4.27
CA ASP A 593 22.28 3.95 3.42
C ASP A 593 22.47 5.00 2.31
N LYS A 594 21.43 5.26 1.52
CA LYS A 594 21.44 6.08 0.31
C LYS A 594 20.23 7.01 0.27
N LEU A 595 20.33 8.11 -0.48
CA LEU A 595 19.17 8.96 -0.74
C LEU A 595 18.06 8.16 -1.45
N PRO A 596 16.79 8.24 -1.01
CA PRO A 596 15.68 7.44 -1.50
C PRO A 596 15.12 7.98 -2.82
N PHE A 597 15.96 8.05 -3.84
CA PHE A 597 15.45 8.29 -5.19
C PHE A 597 14.72 7.05 -5.68
N ALA A 598 13.56 7.28 -6.28
CA ALA A 598 12.83 6.25 -6.99
C ALA A 598 13.75 5.47 -7.95
N PRO A 599 13.61 4.13 -8.02
CA PRO A 599 14.37 3.32 -8.96
C PRO A 599 14.06 3.79 -10.40
N PRO A 600 15.09 4.06 -11.23
CA PRO A 600 14.88 4.48 -12.61
C PRO A 600 14.28 3.38 -13.50
N ASP A 601 14.33 2.13 -13.04
CA ASP A 601 13.73 0.94 -13.66
C ASP A 601 12.27 0.72 -13.24
N ASP A 602 11.67 1.61 -12.45
CA ASP A 602 10.23 1.59 -12.25
C ASP A 602 9.51 2.14 -13.51
N PRO A 603 8.70 1.32 -14.20
CA PRO A 603 8.13 1.68 -15.49
C PRO A 603 7.09 2.80 -15.37
N VAL A 604 6.35 2.89 -14.27
CA VAL A 604 5.35 3.94 -14.05
C VAL A 604 6.06 5.28 -13.83
N ILE A 605 7.12 5.26 -13.02
CA ILE A 605 7.92 6.45 -12.76
C ILE A 605 8.62 6.88 -14.04
N GLU A 606 9.30 5.98 -14.76
CA GLU A 606 9.92 6.28 -16.04
C GLU A 606 8.96 6.98 -17.00
N ALA A 607 7.73 6.47 -17.07
CA ALA A 607 6.71 7.01 -17.94
C ALA A 607 6.22 8.39 -17.50
N ARG A 608 6.00 8.61 -16.20
CA ARG A 608 5.73 9.94 -15.64
C ARG A 608 6.87 10.92 -15.92
N LEU A 609 8.12 10.47 -15.77
CA LEU A 609 9.29 11.30 -16.02
C LEU A 609 9.38 11.66 -17.51
N ARG A 610 9.13 10.74 -18.42
CA ARG A 610 9.12 11.03 -19.86
C ARG A 610 7.94 11.92 -20.27
N ALA A 611 6.74 11.71 -19.73
CA ALA A 611 5.61 12.64 -19.93
C ALA A 611 5.94 14.06 -19.44
N CYS A 612 6.64 14.18 -18.31
CA CYS A 612 7.15 15.46 -17.81
C CYS A 612 8.13 16.11 -18.80
N ARG A 613 9.03 15.34 -19.43
CA ARG A 613 9.96 15.86 -20.47
C ARG A 613 9.22 16.33 -21.72
N VAL A 614 8.23 15.57 -22.19
CA VAL A 614 7.42 15.91 -23.38
C VAL A 614 6.71 17.26 -23.20
N ARG A 615 6.20 17.53 -22.00
CA ARG A 615 5.61 18.83 -21.64
C ARG A 615 6.65 19.96 -21.41
N GLY A 616 7.94 19.69 -21.61
CA GLY A 616 9.03 20.66 -21.40
C GLY A 616 9.44 20.88 -19.94
N GLY A 617 8.97 20.04 -19.01
CA GLY A 617 9.33 20.11 -17.59
C GLY A 617 10.65 19.42 -17.25
N ASN A 618 11.13 19.60 -16.03
CA ASN A 618 12.32 18.93 -15.49
C ASN A 618 11.91 17.79 -14.54
N PRO A 619 12.00 16.50 -14.97
CA PRO A 619 11.51 15.38 -14.17
C PRO A 619 12.25 15.19 -12.85
N PHE A 620 13.55 15.49 -12.84
CA PHE A 620 14.35 15.41 -11.63
C PHE A 620 13.87 16.42 -10.59
N ALA A 621 13.63 17.66 -11.01
CA ALA A 621 13.20 18.73 -10.11
C ALA A 621 11.71 18.64 -9.71
N GLU A 622 10.84 18.19 -10.61
CA GLU A 622 9.38 18.21 -10.43
C GLU A 622 8.81 16.92 -9.82
N TYR A 623 9.50 15.78 -9.98
CA TYR A 623 9.05 14.48 -9.49
C TYR A 623 10.06 13.83 -8.53
N GLN A 624 11.25 13.49 -9.04
CA GLN A 624 12.18 12.64 -8.27
C GLN A 624 12.66 13.31 -6.97
N LEU A 625 12.92 14.61 -7.01
CA LEU A 625 13.40 15.36 -5.86
C LEU A 625 12.33 15.56 -4.78
N PRO A 626 11.08 15.98 -5.09
CA PRO A 626 9.99 16.00 -4.13
C PRO A 626 9.71 14.65 -3.46
N GLU A 627 9.61 13.58 -4.25
CA GLU A 627 9.37 12.23 -3.71
C GLU A 627 10.50 11.80 -2.76
N ALA A 628 11.76 11.97 -3.18
CA ALA A 628 12.91 11.65 -2.32
C ALA A 628 12.92 12.51 -1.04
N ALA A 629 12.49 13.76 -1.09
CA ALA A 629 12.40 14.62 0.09
C ALA A 629 11.34 14.12 1.08
N ILE A 630 10.17 13.72 0.57
CA ILE A 630 9.06 13.17 1.35
C ILE A 630 9.49 11.85 2.01
N SER A 631 10.03 10.91 1.23
CA SER A 631 10.51 9.62 1.76
C SER A 631 11.63 9.81 2.79
N LEU A 632 12.60 10.68 2.53
CA LEU A 632 13.69 10.97 3.47
C LEU A 632 13.14 11.54 4.80
N LYS A 633 12.16 12.43 4.74
CA LYS A 633 11.49 12.99 5.93
C LYS A 633 10.69 11.92 6.69
N GLN A 634 10.07 10.96 5.99
CA GLN A 634 9.37 9.82 6.60
C GLN A 634 10.32 8.86 7.33
N GLY A 635 11.47 8.53 6.72
CA GLY A 635 12.51 7.72 7.36
C GLY A 635 13.11 8.43 8.58
N ALA A 636 13.44 9.72 8.45
CA ALA A 636 13.96 10.54 9.55
C ALA A 636 12.96 10.74 10.70
N GLY A 637 11.67 10.84 10.39
CA GLY A 637 10.59 10.99 11.37
C GLY A 637 10.39 9.79 12.29
N ARG A 638 11.14 8.69 12.10
CA ARG A 638 11.14 7.53 12.98
C ARG A 638 11.94 7.74 14.26
N LEU A 639 12.93 8.63 14.23
CA LEU A 639 13.86 8.87 15.33
C LEU A 639 13.21 9.58 16.52
N ILE A 640 12.40 10.62 16.27
CA ILE A 640 11.79 11.44 17.34
C ILE A 640 10.26 11.37 17.23
N ARG A 641 9.62 10.69 18.18
CA ARG A 641 8.16 10.47 18.31
C ARG A 641 7.56 11.14 19.53
N THR A 642 8.37 11.38 20.55
CA THR A 642 7.97 11.97 21.83
C THR A 642 8.91 13.11 22.23
N GLU A 643 8.50 13.88 23.23
CA GLU A 643 9.28 14.98 23.81
C GLU A 643 10.54 14.50 24.55
N ARG A 644 10.65 13.20 24.83
CA ARG A 644 11.81 12.59 25.52
C ARG A 644 12.76 11.88 24.58
N ASP A 645 12.30 11.53 23.37
CA ASP A 645 13.12 10.80 22.41
C ASP A 645 14.33 11.63 22.01
N TRP A 646 15.44 10.97 21.75
CA TRP A 646 16.66 11.60 21.30
C TRP A 646 17.49 10.58 20.52
N GLY A 647 18.40 11.05 19.67
CA GLY A 647 19.26 10.13 18.95
C GLY A 647 19.96 10.71 17.74
N VAL A 648 20.50 9.82 16.92
CA VAL A 648 21.29 10.18 15.73
C VAL A 648 20.59 9.67 14.48
N LEU A 649 20.51 10.55 13.48
CA LEU A 649 20.14 10.20 12.12
C LEU A 649 21.42 10.18 11.27
N MET A 650 21.88 8.99 10.90
CA MET A 650 23.00 8.83 9.96
C MET A 650 22.46 8.76 8.53
N VAL A 651 23.05 9.52 7.61
CA VAL A 651 22.80 9.38 6.16
C VAL A 651 24.14 9.11 5.46
N GLY A 652 24.30 7.90 4.93
CA GLY A 652 25.54 7.43 4.28
C GLY A 652 25.83 8.07 2.91
N ASP A 653 24.94 8.92 2.42
CA ASP A 653 25.02 9.49 1.07
C ASP A 653 25.53 10.94 1.09
N ALA A 654 26.80 11.13 0.71
CA ALA A 654 27.44 12.43 0.68
C ALA A 654 26.76 13.44 -0.27
N ARG A 655 25.96 12.96 -1.24
CA ARG A 655 25.20 13.83 -2.17
C ARG A 655 24.23 14.75 -1.44
N LEU A 656 23.79 14.40 -0.23
CA LEU A 656 22.96 15.26 0.62
C LEU A 656 23.63 16.61 0.92
N VAL A 657 24.96 16.63 1.02
CA VAL A 657 25.77 17.81 1.32
C VAL A 657 26.44 18.36 0.05
N GLU A 658 26.97 17.48 -0.79
CA GLU A 658 27.86 17.85 -1.90
C GLU A 658 27.13 18.30 -3.17
N LYS A 659 25.90 17.82 -3.41
CA LYS A 659 25.14 18.18 -4.60
C LYS A 659 24.24 19.40 -4.34
N PRO A 660 24.03 20.30 -5.32
CA PRO A 660 23.20 21.49 -5.14
C PRO A 660 21.76 21.19 -4.69
N TYR A 661 21.19 20.08 -5.18
CA TYR A 661 19.84 19.63 -4.80
C TYR A 661 19.78 19.08 -3.37
N GLY A 662 20.92 18.66 -2.79
CA GLY A 662 20.99 18.17 -1.42
C GLY A 662 20.49 19.21 -0.41
N LYS A 663 20.70 20.51 -0.72
CA LYS A 663 20.14 21.62 0.05
C LYS A 663 18.61 21.61 0.15
N ARG A 664 17.92 21.17 -0.89
CA ARG A 664 16.45 21.04 -0.89
C ARG A 664 16.01 19.83 -0.04
N LEU A 665 16.73 18.71 -0.14
CA LEU A 665 16.45 17.50 0.65
C LEU A 665 16.63 17.73 2.16
N TRP A 666 17.80 18.23 2.59
CA TRP A 666 18.04 18.37 4.04
C TRP A 666 17.22 19.48 4.67
N ARG A 667 16.85 20.53 3.92
CA ARG A 667 15.89 21.55 4.42
C ARG A 667 14.47 21.01 4.58
N GLY A 668 14.14 19.87 3.97
CA GLY A 668 12.87 19.17 4.18
C GLY A 668 12.87 18.33 5.46
N LEU A 669 14.05 17.96 5.97
CA LEU A 669 14.18 17.23 7.23
C LEU A 669 13.81 18.12 8.43
N PRO A 670 13.43 17.52 9.57
CA PRO A 670 13.38 18.23 10.83
C PRO A 670 14.69 18.98 11.12
N PRO A 671 14.65 20.11 11.84
CA PRO A 671 15.82 20.97 12.07
C PRO A 671 16.78 20.38 13.12
N PHE A 672 17.36 19.21 12.80
CA PHE A 672 18.39 18.55 13.59
C PHE A 672 19.65 19.42 13.68
N SER A 673 20.39 19.26 14.79
CA SER A 673 21.81 19.63 14.82
C SER A 673 22.56 18.83 13.75
N ARG A 674 23.65 19.35 13.19
CA ARG A 674 24.30 18.74 12.01
C ARG A 674 25.79 18.61 12.22
N THR A 675 26.33 17.45 11.86
CA THR A 675 27.78 17.22 11.86
C THR A 675 28.22 16.31 10.71
N ARG A 676 29.50 16.41 10.36
CA ARG A 676 30.21 15.46 9.49
C ARG A 676 31.33 14.73 10.23
N GLU A 677 31.57 15.06 11.49
CA GLU A 677 32.64 14.49 12.30
C GLU A 677 32.08 13.39 13.21
N LEU A 678 32.69 12.20 13.17
CA LEU A 678 32.28 11.06 13.99
C LEU A 678 32.43 11.39 15.49
N ASP A 679 33.50 12.09 15.88
CA ASP A 679 33.77 12.42 17.27
C ASP A 679 32.67 13.28 17.91
N GLU A 680 32.04 14.17 17.14
CA GLU A 680 30.91 14.97 17.63
C GLU A 680 29.66 14.11 17.88
N VAL A 681 29.47 13.04 17.10
CA VAL A 681 28.38 12.08 17.30
C VAL A 681 28.61 11.27 18.57
N LEU A 682 29.84 10.76 18.78
CA LEU A 682 30.21 10.03 19.98
C LEU A 682 30.07 10.91 21.24
N ALA A 683 30.51 12.16 21.16
CA ALA A 683 30.34 13.13 22.23
C ALA A 683 28.87 13.48 22.51
N PHE A 684 28.00 13.45 21.48
CA PHE A 684 26.55 13.63 21.66
C PHE A 684 25.95 12.46 22.47
N TYR A 685 26.25 11.21 22.12
CA TYR A 685 25.81 10.04 22.88
C TYR A 685 26.30 10.09 24.34
N ALA A 686 27.59 10.36 24.55
CA ALA A 686 28.16 10.43 25.90
C ALA A 686 27.46 11.49 26.77
N ARG A 687 27.20 12.69 26.24
CA ARG A 687 26.48 13.76 26.96
C ARG A 687 25.04 13.36 27.29
N ARG A 688 24.34 12.68 26.38
CA ARG A 688 22.95 12.25 26.58
C ARG A 688 22.83 11.13 27.61
N GLN A 689 23.76 10.18 27.59
CA GLN A 689 23.82 9.12 28.60
C GLN A 689 24.13 9.70 30.00
N GLN A 690 25.04 10.67 30.10
CA GLN A 690 25.32 11.37 31.35
C GLN A 690 24.13 12.17 31.90
N ALA A 691 23.26 12.70 31.02
CA ALA A 691 22.06 13.42 31.42
C ALA A 691 20.90 12.49 31.82
N ALA A 692 20.97 11.21 31.45
CA ALA A 692 19.96 10.20 31.74
C ALA A 692 20.29 9.36 33.01
N ALA A 693 21.57 9.28 33.37
CA ALA A 693 22.07 8.72 34.63
C ALA A 693 21.90 9.71 35.79
#